data_AF-A0A969FGI4-F1
#
_entry.id   AF-A0A969FGI4-F1
#
_cell.length_a   1.000
_cell.length_b   1.000
_cell.length_c   1.000
_cell.angle_alpha   90.00
_cell.angle_beta   90.00
_cell.angle_gamma   90.00
#
_symmetry.space_group_name_H-M   'P 1'
#
loop_
_entity.id
_entity.type
_entity.pdbx_description
1 polymer ?
#
loop_
_entity_poly.entity_id
_entity_poly.type
_entity_poly.pdbx_seq_one_letter_code
_entity_poly.pdbx_strand_id
1 'polypeptide(L)'
;MPTSATPNPATPKPKTRTARTRTTPVKAATTTKARATKARSSQNDVSPLRVIPLGGLHEIGKNTCIFEYEDELILVDAGLAFPTDGMHGVNVVLPDITYLKENQDRIRGMIVTHGHEDHIGGIAYHLKHFHIPVIHGPRLAMALLGGKMEEAGVADRVEVHTVQPRDVVKLGKYFSIEFIRNTHSMADSFSLAITTPVGTVIFTGDFKFDHTPVDGERFDMQKLAEYGEKGVLCLFSDSTNAEVPGFCPSERSVFPNLDRAFGEAQGRLFVTTFASSVHRVNMILELAEKHNRYVAILGRSMVNVIAHARELGYIRCPDSLFKPLHEARNIPDDRLLILSTGSQGEPMAAMSRIANQTHRQMKIKPGDTVIFSANPIPGNTISVVETIDKLMQQGANVIYGKGRGIHVSGHGFQEDQKLMLALTRPKFFVPVHGEHRMLVQHSKTAASLGIPEENMLIINNGDAVALTPDSIYLADRVHAGIELVDSSRTGMVHDRVLKERQQLAEDGVVSASVAVDASGKVVGKPEIQVRGVVGSMARTQLDRVLTSTIANTVAEQWPKHTTGSGSDAETDWTGLQAVIERDIQRMLRRELQCEPLVLVLAHQVDGVSVEVEVSNDSNGNGNGNGNGKTGVESSAENAISPMNDKSSGKSKPPGRRRTRSTARAAS
;
A
#
# COMPACT_ATOMS: atom_id res chain seq x y z
N MET A 1 -56.30 25.09 -35.51
CA MET A 1 -57.11 26.26 -35.88
C MET A 1 -58.42 26.24 -35.10
N PRO A 2 -59.01 27.38 -34.69
CA PRO A 2 -58.51 28.76 -34.81
C PRO A 2 -58.43 29.49 -33.42
N THR A 3 -57.33 30.21 -33.12
CA THR A 3 -57.11 31.70 -33.18
C THR A 3 -57.79 32.48 -32.03
N SER A 4 -57.31 33.57 -31.44
CA SER A 4 -56.13 34.47 -31.41
C SER A 4 -56.61 35.67 -30.53
N ALA A 5 -55.85 36.39 -29.71
CA ALA A 5 -54.85 37.39 -30.10
C ALA A 5 -54.25 38.11 -28.85
N THR A 6 -53.00 38.53 -29.02
CA THR A 6 -52.03 39.35 -28.24
C THR A 6 -52.47 40.83 -28.02
N PRO A 7 -51.73 41.78 -27.34
CA PRO A 7 -50.26 41.85 -27.12
C PRO A 7 -49.69 42.47 -25.81
N ASN A 8 -48.35 42.41 -25.75
CA ASN A 8 -47.37 42.96 -24.80
C ASN A 8 -47.44 44.51 -24.63
N PRO A 9 -46.87 45.09 -23.55
CA PRO A 9 -45.57 45.76 -23.77
C PRO A 9 -44.57 45.80 -22.58
N ALA A 10 -43.30 45.76 -22.98
CA ALA A 10 -42.14 46.57 -22.53
C ALA A 10 -41.77 46.69 -21.03
N THR A 11 -40.55 46.21 -20.76
CA THR A 11 -39.66 46.47 -19.63
C THR A 11 -39.34 47.95 -19.35
N PRO A 12 -39.11 48.32 -18.07
CA PRO A 12 -38.18 49.37 -17.69
C PRO A 12 -36.98 48.84 -16.88
N LYS A 13 -35.77 49.30 -17.27
CA LYS A 13 -34.50 49.14 -16.52
C LYS A 13 -34.53 49.90 -15.19
N PRO A 14 -33.78 49.47 -14.16
CA PRO A 14 -33.24 50.40 -13.17
C PRO A 14 -31.70 50.38 -13.08
N LYS A 15 -31.15 51.53 -13.46
CA LYS A 15 -30.06 52.33 -12.87
C LYS A 15 -29.02 51.64 -11.97
N THR A 16 -27.80 51.66 -12.48
CA THR A 16 -26.50 51.60 -11.79
C THR A 16 -26.39 52.52 -10.57
N ARG A 17 -26.00 51.94 -9.42
CA ARG A 17 -25.35 52.64 -8.31
C ARG A 17 -24.09 51.89 -7.92
N THR A 18 -22.95 52.48 -8.23
CA THR A 18 -21.61 52.05 -7.87
C THR A 18 -21.38 52.28 -6.37
N ALA A 19 -21.13 51.21 -5.62
CA ALA A 19 -20.52 51.27 -4.30
C ALA A 19 -19.20 50.50 -4.36
N ARG A 20 -18.09 51.25 -4.24
CA ARG A 20 -16.73 50.73 -4.10
C ARG A 20 -16.60 50.03 -2.75
N THR A 21 -16.48 48.71 -2.75
CA THR A 21 -15.90 47.97 -1.63
C THR A 21 -14.50 47.52 -2.03
N ARG A 22 -13.49 48.07 -1.35
CA ARG A 22 -12.08 47.67 -1.45
C ARG A 22 -11.96 46.21 -1.06
N THR A 23 -11.60 45.36 -2.01
CA THR A 23 -11.07 44.02 -1.77
C THR A 23 -9.67 44.15 -1.18
N THR A 24 -9.55 43.91 0.12
CA THR A 24 -8.27 43.58 0.75
C THR A 24 -7.97 42.10 0.51
N PRO A 25 -6.76 41.73 0.07
CA PRO A 25 -6.41 40.34 -0.18
C PRO A 25 -6.31 39.58 1.15
N VAL A 26 -6.98 38.42 1.19
CA VAL A 26 -6.86 37.44 2.27
C VAL A 26 -5.41 36.98 2.33
N LYS A 27 -4.68 37.41 3.36
CA LYS A 27 -3.35 36.88 3.67
C LYS A 27 -3.50 35.43 4.11
N ALA A 28 -2.73 34.57 3.46
CA ALA A 28 -2.49 33.20 3.88
C ALA A 28 -2.19 33.13 5.38
N ALA A 29 -2.83 32.20 6.08
CA ALA A 29 -2.58 31.92 7.48
C ALA A 29 -1.14 31.38 7.62
N THR A 30 -0.23 32.25 8.01
CA THR A 30 1.13 31.90 8.39
C THR A 30 1.07 31.03 9.64
N THR A 31 1.63 29.83 9.55
CA THR A 31 1.93 28.94 10.69
C THR A 31 2.72 29.73 11.74
N THR A 32 2.04 30.21 12.77
CA THR A 32 2.69 30.79 13.95
C THR A 32 3.38 29.67 14.70
N LYS A 33 4.70 29.58 14.53
CA LYS A 33 5.60 28.90 15.48
C LYS A 33 5.36 29.52 16.86
N ALA A 34 4.63 28.83 17.72
CA ALA A 34 4.53 29.16 19.12
C ALA A 34 5.94 29.11 19.72
N ARG A 35 6.49 30.28 20.03
CA ARG A 35 7.77 30.43 20.70
C ARG A 35 7.58 29.98 22.15
N ALA A 36 8.19 28.86 22.51
CA ALA A 36 8.18 28.31 23.86
C ALA A 36 8.65 29.37 24.87
N THR A 37 7.71 29.92 25.64
CA THR A 37 8.02 30.65 26.86
C THR A 37 8.25 29.63 27.96
N LYS A 38 9.52 29.45 28.32
CA LYS A 38 9.99 28.68 29.48
C LYS A 38 9.46 29.32 30.76
N ALA A 39 8.22 29.03 31.12
CA ALA A 39 7.73 29.22 32.48
C ALA A 39 8.15 27.99 33.29
N ARG A 40 9.33 28.07 33.93
CA ARG A 40 9.68 27.15 35.02
C ARG A 40 8.80 27.51 36.22
N SER A 41 7.59 26.97 36.26
CA SER A 41 6.85 26.83 37.51
C SER A 41 7.20 25.47 38.11
N SER A 42 7.88 25.50 39.25
CA SER A 42 8.09 24.33 40.11
C SER A 42 6.75 23.79 40.60
N GLN A 43 6.29 22.67 40.05
CA GLN A 43 5.29 21.79 40.67
C GLN A 43 5.21 20.44 39.92
N ASN A 44 5.48 19.36 40.66
CA ASN A 44 5.47 17.92 40.35
C ASN A 44 6.53 17.39 39.35
N ASP A 45 7.49 16.68 39.92
CA ASP A 45 8.66 16.00 39.33
C ASP A 45 8.27 14.69 38.58
N VAL A 46 7.17 14.72 37.82
CA VAL A 46 6.70 13.56 37.04
C VAL A 46 7.15 13.72 35.60
N SER A 47 8.02 12.83 35.13
CA SER A 47 8.44 12.80 33.72
C SER A 47 7.23 12.69 32.79
N PRO A 48 7.24 13.34 31.61
CA PRO A 48 6.12 13.27 30.69
C PRO A 48 6.05 11.89 30.01
N LEU A 49 4.84 11.40 29.79
CA LEU A 49 4.57 10.31 28.84
C LEU A 49 4.73 10.87 27.42
N ARG A 50 5.52 10.21 26.57
CA ARG A 50 5.65 10.56 25.15
C ARG A 50 4.87 9.56 24.30
N VAL A 51 3.99 10.07 23.45
CA VAL A 51 3.28 9.28 22.43
C VAL A 51 3.78 9.70 21.06
N ILE A 52 4.32 8.76 20.29
CA ILE A 52 5.09 9.04 19.09
C ILE A 52 4.62 8.13 17.94
N PRO A 53 3.71 8.62 17.08
CA PRO A 53 3.32 7.90 15.87
C PRO A 53 4.45 7.93 14.84
N LEU A 54 4.89 6.77 14.35
CA LEU A 54 5.85 6.64 13.25
C LEU A 54 5.16 6.52 11.88
N GLY A 55 3.89 6.11 11.87
CA GLY A 55 3.05 5.99 10.69
C GLY A 55 1.57 6.04 11.06
N GLY A 56 0.69 6.31 10.08
CA GLY A 56 -0.76 6.41 10.27
C GLY A 56 -1.33 7.84 10.31
N LEU A 57 -0.46 8.86 10.20
CA LEU A 57 -0.86 10.27 10.12
C LEU A 57 -0.66 10.85 8.73
N HIS A 58 -1.65 11.62 8.27
CA HIS A 58 -1.71 12.22 6.93
C HIS A 58 -1.82 11.19 5.80
N GLU A 59 -2.30 10.01 6.12
CA GLU A 59 -2.43 8.86 5.24
C GLU A 59 -3.40 7.83 5.82
N ILE A 60 -3.67 6.78 5.06
CA ILE A 60 -4.38 5.57 5.52
C ILE A 60 -3.41 4.41 5.32
N GLY A 61 -2.90 3.85 6.42
CA GLY A 61 -1.92 2.78 6.38
C GLY A 61 -0.76 2.96 7.35
N LYS A 62 0.03 1.89 7.51
CA LYS A 62 1.28 1.85 8.28
C LYS A 62 1.19 2.34 9.73
N ASN A 63 0.05 2.14 10.37
CA ASN A 63 -0.17 2.55 11.75
C ASN A 63 0.85 1.90 12.68
N THR A 64 1.68 2.73 13.30
CA THR A 64 2.71 2.31 14.26
C THR A 64 2.89 3.42 15.27
N CYS A 65 2.58 3.15 16.54
CA CYS A 65 2.66 4.17 17.59
C CYS A 65 3.51 3.69 18.76
N ILE A 66 4.36 4.58 19.28
CA ILE A 66 5.21 4.31 20.44
C ILE A 66 4.64 5.05 21.65
N PHE A 67 4.58 4.37 22.79
CA PHE A 67 4.38 4.97 24.10
C PHE A 67 5.67 4.82 24.88
N GLU A 68 6.29 5.93 25.25
CA GLU A 68 7.57 6.00 25.93
C GLU A 68 7.40 6.72 27.28
N TYR A 69 7.85 6.09 28.35
CA TYR A 69 7.86 6.67 29.69
C TYR A 69 9.14 6.24 30.41
N GLU A 70 9.94 7.23 30.83
CA GLU A 70 11.24 7.00 31.48
C GLU A 70 12.15 6.08 30.63
N ASP A 71 12.60 4.97 31.21
CA ASP A 71 13.50 4.00 30.59
C ASP A 71 12.79 2.97 29.69
N GLU A 72 11.46 3.01 29.57
CA GLU A 72 10.67 1.96 28.89
C GLU A 72 9.84 2.49 27.72
N LEU A 73 9.69 1.66 26.70
CA LEU A 73 8.77 1.91 25.60
C LEU A 73 7.94 0.67 25.24
N ILE A 74 6.71 0.89 24.81
CA ILE A 74 5.84 -0.12 24.21
C ILE A 74 5.39 0.34 22.83
N LEU A 75 5.08 -0.62 21.95
CA LEU A 75 4.48 -0.34 20.65
C LEU A 75 2.98 -0.66 20.67
N VAL A 76 2.21 0.13 19.94
CA VAL A 76 0.82 -0.16 19.59
C VAL A 76 0.73 -0.22 18.07
N ASP A 77 0.43 -1.43 17.59
CA ASP A 77 0.44 -1.82 16.18
C ASP A 77 1.80 -1.61 15.47
N ALA A 78 1.98 -2.29 14.33
CA ALA A 78 3.04 -2.03 13.38
C ALA A 78 2.62 -2.47 11.96
N GLY A 79 1.87 -1.60 11.31
CA GLY A 79 1.27 -1.84 10.02
C GLY A 79 2.17 -1.66 8.80
N LEU A 80 1.58 -1.91 7.64
CA LEU A 80 2.13 -1.50 6.35
C LEU A 80 1.15 -0.60 5.57
N ALA A 81 1.64 0.07 4.54
CA ALA A 81 0.84 0.77 3.56
C ALA A 81 1.09 0.18 2.16
N PHE A 82 0.12 0.36 1.26
CA PHE A 82 0.27 -0.01 -0.14
C PHE A 82 0.97 1.12 -0.91
N PRO A 83 1.79 0.77 -1.93
CA PRO A 83 2.49 1.76 -2.75
C PRO A 83 1.51 2.61 -3.58
N THR A 84 1.89 3.86 -3.84
CA THR A 84 1.19 4.73 -4.80
C THR A 84 1.66 4.45 -6.24
N ASP A 85 0.94 4.95 -7.25
CA ASP A 85 1.24 4.67 -8.67
C ASP A 85 2.68 5.04 -9.09
N GLY A 86 3.26 6.07 -8.48
CA GLY A 86 4.63 6.51 -8.74
C GLY A 86 5.71 5.66 -8.07
N MET A 87 5.35 4.71 -7.19
CA MET A 87 6.29 3.84 -6.47
C MET A 87 6.62 2.58 -7.27
N HIS A 88 7.20 2.77 -8.47
CA HIS A 88 7.44 1.68 -9.41
C HIS A 88 8.26 0.53 -8.81
N GLY A 89 7.72 -0.68 -8.89
CA GLY A 89 8.37 -1.91 -8.41
C GLY A 89 8.52 -1.99 -6.88
N VAL A 90 7.75 -1.20 -6.13
CA VAL A 90 7.55 -1.36 -4.68
C VAL A 90 6.30 -2.20 -4.45
N ASN A 91 6.30 -3.07 -3.45
CA ASN A 91 5.14 -3.88 -3.06
C ASN A 91 4.52 -3.43 -1.74
N VAL A 92 5.36 -2.96 -0.81
CA VAL A 92 4.97 -2.61 0.55
C VAL A 92 5.72 -1.35 0.97
N VAL A 93 5.04 -0.48 1.70
CA VAL A 93 5.61 0.73 2.32
C VAL A 93 5.52 0.58 3.84
N LEU A 94 6.63 0.71 4.53
CA LEU A 94 6.76 0.61 5.99
C LEU A 94 7.12 1.98 6.58
N PRO A 95 6.87 2.21 7.88
CA PRO A 95 7.42 3.38 8.55
C PRO A 95 8.93 3.22 8.75
N ASP A 96 9.66 4.34 8.80
CA ASP A 96 11.06 4.33 9.22
C ASP A 96 11.17 3.89 10.69
N ILE A 97 12.07 2.94 10.95
CA ILE A 97 12.23 2.29 12.26
C ILE A 97 13.57 2.61 12.93
N THR A 98 14.28 3.64 12.47
CA THR A 98 15.58 4.06 13.01
C THR A 98 15.50 4.29 14.51
N TYR A 99 14.48 5.03 14.96
CA TYR A 99 14.27 5.30 16.38
C TYR A 99 14.09 4.01 17.21
N LEU A 100 13.36 3.01 16.68
CA LEU A 100 13.14 1.73 17.36
C LEU A 100 14.42 0.89 17.41
N LYS A 101 15.23 0.89 16.34
CA LYS A 101 16.53 0.20 16.30
C LYS A 101 17.50 0.78 17.33
N GLU A 102 17.56 2.11 17.43
CA GLU A 102 18.42 2.82 18.39
C GLU A 102 17.99 2.63 19.86
N ASN A 103 16.70 2.34 20.10
CA ASN A 103 16.11 2.20 21.44
C ASN A 103 15.64 0.77 21.76
N GLN A 104 16.12 -0.24 21.03
CA GLN A 104 15.58 -1.60 21.10
C GLN A 104 15.61 -2.23 22.50
N ASP A 105 16.63 -1.91 23.31
CA ASP A 105 16.79 -2.44 24.67
C ASP A 105 15.71 -1.94 25.66
N ARG A 106 15.01 -0.86 25.29
CA ARG A 106 13.94 -0.23 26.08
C ARG A 106 12.57 -0.82 25.76
N ILE A 107 12.46 -1.62 24.70
CA ILE A 107 11.19 -2.22 24.24
C ILE A 107 10.72 -3.27 25.25
N ARG A 108 9.55 -3.06 25.85
CA ARG A 108 8.94 -4.01 26.79
C ARG A 108 7.93 -4.95 26.15
N GLY A 109 7.41 -4.60 24.97
CA GLY A 109 6.49 -5.42 24.22
C GLY A 109 5.67 -4.59 23.23
N MET A 110 4.76 -5.28 22.55
CA MET A 110 3.85 -4.69 21.58
C MET A 110 2.41 -5.12 21.87
N ILE A 111 1.49 -4.20 21.66
CA ILE A 111 0.05 -4.42 21.67
C ILE A 111 -0.47 -4.33 20.24
N VAL A 112 -1.35 -5.27 19.87
CA VAL A 112 -2.07 -5.24 18.60
C VAL A 112 -3.54 -4.97 18.86
N THR A 113 -4.11 -3.97 18.17
CA THR A 113 -5.52 -3.58 18.31
C THR A 113 -6.45 -4.51 17.55
N HIS A 114 -6.08 -4.87 16.31
CA HIS A 114 -6.83 -5.76 15.42
C HIS A 114 -5.94 -6.28 14.27
N GLY A 115 -6.48 -7.16 13.42
CA GLY A 115 -5.69 -7.94 12.46
C GLY A 115 -5.62 -7.41 11.03
N HIS A 116 -5.87 -6.12 10.77
CA HIS A 116 -5.71 -5.57 9.42
C HIS A 116 -4.23 -5.38 9.04
N GLU A 117 -3.94 -5.42 7.74
CA GLU A 117 -2.57 -5.29 7.21
C GLU A 117 -1.90 -3.96 7.58
N ASP A 118 -2.68 -2.88 7.64
CA ASP A 118 -2.24 -1.58 8.10
C ASP A 118 -2.04 -1.44 9.61
N HIS A 119 -2.20 -2.54 10.36
CA HIS A 119 -1.91 -2.63 11.79
C HIS A 119 -0.93 -3.77 12.13
N ILE A 120 -0.95 -4.90 11.42
CA ILE A 120 -0.05 -6.05 11.70
C ILE A 120 0.93 -6.38 10.58
N GLY A 121 0.72 -5.84 9.37
CA GLY A 121 1.43 -6.27 8.17
C GLY A 121 2.94 -5.97 8.18
N GLY A 122 3.36 -4.98 8.96
CA GLY A 122 4.77 -4.62 9.12
C GLY A 122 5.51 -5.48 10.15
N ILE A 123 4.83 -6.11 11.11
CA ILE A 123 5.46 -6.77 12.27
C ILE A 123 6.54 -7.79 11.87
N ALA A 124 6.24 -8.66 10.89
CA ALA A 124 7.20 -9.66 10.43
C ALA A 124 8.47 -9.06 9.79
N TYR A 125 8.39 -7.85 9.24
CA TYR A 125 9.56 -7.09 8.77
C TYR A 125 10.34 -6.51 9.95
N HIS A 126 9.66 -5.89 10.91
CA HIS A 126 10.27 -5.32 12.11
C HIS A 126 11.09 -6.36 12.90
N LEU A 127 10.56 -7.57 13.08
CA LEU A 127 11.24 -8.68 13.78
C LEU A 127 12.53 -9.17 13.11
N LYS A 128 12.78 -8.78 11.85
CA LYS A 128 14.08 -9.03 11.18
C LYS A 128 15.16 -8.05 11.63
N HIS A 129 14.77 -6.88 12.14
CA HIS A 129 15.66 -5.75 12.38
C HIS A 129 15.88 -5.44 13.87
N PHE A 130 14.90 -5.67 14.73
CA PHE A 130 15.04 -5.50 16.18
C PHE A 130 14.19 -6.52 16.95
N HIS A 131 14.50 -6.69 18.24
CA HIS A 131 13.81 -7.64 19.10
C HIS A 131 12.58 -7.01 19.76
N ILE A 132 11.47 -7.74 19.76
CA ILE A 132 10.26 -7.44 20.53
C ILE A 132 10.08 -8.63 21.48
N PRO A 133 10.08 -8.44 22.81
CA PRO A 133 10.02 -9.57 23.74
C PRO A 133 8.71 -10.36 23.65
N VAL A 134 7.58 -9.65 23.62
CA VAL A 134 6.24 -10.22 23.64
C VAL A 134 5.26 -9.36 22.83
N ILE A 135 4.31 -10.01 22.16
CA ILE A 135 3.20 -9.38 21.45
C ILE A 135 1.89 -9.88 22.05
N HIS A 136 1.02 -8.95 22.45
CA HIS A 136 -0.33 -9.25 22.91
C HIS A 136 -1.36 -8.73 21.92
N GLY A 137 -2.37 -9.53 21.60
CA GLY A 137 -3.45 -9.07 20.73
C GLY A 137 -4.62 -10.03 20.57
N PRO A 138 -5.65 -9.64 19.80
CA PRO A 138 -6.83 -10.45 19.56
C PRO A 138 -6.51 -11.80 18.92
N ARG A 139 -7.31 -12.83 19.24
CA ARG A 139 -7.09 -14.22 18.77
C ARG A 139 -6.94 -14.31 17.26
N LEU A 140 -7.83 -13.66 16.52
CA LEU A 140 -7.78 -13.66 15.05
C LEU A 140 -6.54 -12.93 14.52
N ALA A 141 -6.18 -11.78 15.10
CA ALA A 141 -4.98 -11.04 14.70
C ALA A 141 -3.71 -11.86 14.94
N MET A 142 -3.60 -12.51 16.10
CA MET A 142 -2.44 -13.35 16.44
C MET A 142 -2.32 -14.57 15.52
N ALA A 143 -3.44 -15.22 15.15
CA ALA A 143 -3.43 -16.33 14.19
C ALA A 143 -2.93 -15.89 12.80
N LEU A 144 -3.42 -14.75 12.30
CA LEU A 144 -2.98 -14.19 11.02
C LEU A 144 -1.53 -13.74 11.04
N LEU A 145 -1.08 -13.15 12.15
CA LEU A 145 0.30 -12.76 12.37
C LEU A 145 1.22 -13.99 12.43
N GLY A 146 0.80 -15.07 13.10
CA GLY A 146 1.55 -16.33 13.18
C GLY A 146 1.95 -16.84 11.80
N GLY A 147 0.99 -16.99 10.88
CA GLY A 147 1.28 -17.41 9.50
C GLY A 147 2.24 -16.47 8.77
N LYS A 148 2.14 -15.16 8.96
CA LYS A 148 3.08 -14.18 8.38
C LYS A 148 4.50 -14.34 8.92
N MET A 149 4.62 -14.57 10.23
CA MET A 149 5.92 -14.75 10.88
C MET A 149 6.58 -16.08 10.48
N GLU A 150 5.78 -17.14 10.30
CA GLU A 150 6.24 -18.43 9.76
C GLU A 150 6.78 -18.26 8.33
N GLU A 151 6.00 -17.64 7.44
CA GLU A 151 6.42 -17.33 6.06
C GLU A 151 7.70 -16.49 6.02
N ALA A 152 7.86 -15.56 6.98
CA ALA A 152 9.03 -14.70 7.08
C ALA A 152 10.23 -15.31 7.83
N GLY A 153 10.07 -16.49 8.44
CA GLY A 153 11.13 -17.18 9.21
C GLY A 153 11.49 -16.48 10.53
N VAL A 154 10.52 -15.81 11.17
CA VAL A 154 10.73 -15.04 12.41
C VAL A 154 9.80 -15.45 13.56
N ALA A 155 9.01 -16.51 13.40
CA ALA A 155 8.07 -16.97 14.42
C ALA A 155 8.73 -17.28 15.78
N ASP A 156 9.94 -17.84 15.78
CA ASP A 156 10.67 -18.20 17.00
C ASP A 156 11.38 -17.00 17.69
N ARG A 157 11.19 -15.77 17.19
CA ARG A 157 11.88 -14.57 17.71
C ARG A 157 11.11 -13.81 18.79
N VAL A 158 9.85 -14.16 19.01
CA VAL A 158 8.93 -13.39 19.87
C VAL A 158 7.88 -14.30 20.49
N GLU A 159 7.50 -14.01 21.73
CA GLU A 159 6.35 -14.65 22.37
C GLU A 159 5.04 -13.97 21.93
N VAL A 160 4.03 -14.76 21.57
CA VAL A 160 2.74 -14.24 21.11
C VAL A 160 1.62 -14.73 22.02
N HIS A 161 0.87 -13.78 22.59
CA HIS A 161 -0.21 -14.06 23.53
C HIS A 161 -1.53 -13.46 23.05
N THR A 162 -2.59 -14.26 23.14
CA THR A 162 -3.94 -13.79 22.83
C THR A 162 -4.59 -13.14 24.03
N VAL A 163 -5.45 -12.14 23.79
CA VAL A 163 -6.26 -11.48 24.83
C VAL A 163 -7.75 -11.58 24.55
N GLN A 164 -8.55 -11.42 25.59
CA GLN A 164 -10.01 -11.32 25.58
C GLN A 164 -10.48 -9.92 25.98
N PRO A 165 -11.75 -9.55 25.74
CA PRO A 165 -12.32 -8.33 26.27
C PRO A 165 -12.12 -8.19 27.79
N ARG A 166 -11.66 -7.00 28.21
CA ARG A 166 -11.33 -6.61 29.59
C ARG A 166 -10.11 -7.30 30.21
N ASP A 167 -9.35 -8.07 29.44
CA ASP A 167 -8.05 -8.53 29.91
C ASP A 167 -7.12 -7.34 30.13
N VAL A 168 -6.31 -7.44 31.19
CA VAL A 168 -5.30 -6.45 31.54
C VAL A 168 -3.91 -7.05 31.36
N VAL A 169 -3.11 -6.43 30.51
CA VAL A 169 -1.72 -6.80 30.26
C VAL A 169 -0.80 -5.75 30.89
N LYS A 170 0.25 -6.22 31.57
CA LYS A 170 1.30 -5.34 32.10
C LYS A 170 2.57 -5.54 31.28
N LEU A 171 3.10 -4.44 30.76
CA LEU A 171 4.36 -4.42 30.01
C LEU A 171 5.35 -3.51 30.73
N GLY A 172 6.46 -4.10 31.20
CA GLY A 172 7.41 -3.37 32.03
C GLY A 172 6.85 -2.94 33.38
N LYS A 173 7.38 -1.85 33.92
CA LYS A 173 7.03 -1.30 35.24
C LYS A 173 5.88 -0.31 35.17
N TYR A 174 5.78 0.43 34.07
CA TYR A 174 4.93 1.63 34.02
C TYR A 174 3.64 1.47 33.23
N PHE A 175 3.51 0.43 32.39
CA PHE A 175 2.36 0.29 31.50
C PHE A 175 1.42 -0.82 31.94
N SER A 176 0.15 -0.47 32.15
CA SER A 176 -0.96 -1.40 32.33
C SER A 176 -2.02 -1.11 31.26
N ILE A 177 -2.30 -2.09 30.41
CA ILE A 177 -3.16 -1.94 29.23
C ILE A 177 -4.39 -2.82 29.41
N GLU A 178 -5.58 -2.23 29.47
CA GLU A 178 -6.85 -2.96 29.44
C GLU A 178 -7.45 -2.92 28.02
N PHE A 179 -7.84 -4.09 27.50
CA PHE A 179 -8.44 -4.23 26.18
C PHE A 179 -9.97 -4.04 26.25
N ILE A 180 -10.48 -2.98 25.64
CA ILE A 180 -11.91 -2.65 25.62
C ILE A 180 -12.46 -3.05 24.25
N ARG A 181 -13.42 -3.97 24.19
CA ARG A 181 -13.98 -4.41 22.92
C ARG A 181 -14.61 -3.24 22.17
N ASN A 182 -14.19 -3.06 20.93
CA ASN A 182 -14.84 -2.15 19.99
C ASN A 182 -15.49 -2.96 18.86
N THR A 183 -16.21 -2.28 17.97
CA THR A 183 -16.71 -2.88 16.72
C THR A 183 -16.02 -2.24 15.54
N HIS A 184 -15.62 -3.04 14.56
CA HIS A 184 -14.93 -2.60 13.35
C HIS A 184 -15.32 -3.48 12.15
N SER A 185 -14.62 -3.40 11.01
CA SER A 185 -14.88 -4.27 9.84
C SER A 185 -14.28 -5.67 9.93
N MET A 186 -13.65 -6.02 11.06
CA MET A 186 -13.04 -7.31 11.35
C MET A 186 -13.56 -7.85 12.69
N ALA A 187 -13.52 -9.17 12.87
CA ALA A 187 -13.78 -9.80 14.16
C ALA A 187 -12.61 -9.55 15.13
N ASP A 188 -12.92 -9.44 16.42
CA ASP A 188 -11.97 -9.18 17.50
C ASP A 188 -11.10 -7.93 17.29
N SER A 189 -11.69 -6.78 17.62
CA SER A 189 -11.04 -5.47 17.57
C SER A 189 -11.20 -4.75 18.92
N PHE A 190 -10.15 -4.04 19.33
CA PHE A 190 -10.05 -3.45 20.66
C PHE A 190 -9.60 -1.99 20.63
N SER A 191 -10.28 -1.18 21.44
CA SER A 191 -9.72 0.05 22.00
C SER A 191 -8.86 -0.29 23.22
N LEU A 192 -7.88 0.55 23.53
CA LEU A 192 -6.93 0.33 24.61
C LEU A 192 -7.07 1.42 25.67
N ALA A 193 -7.17 1.03 26.93
CA ALA A 193 -6.93 1.93 28.05
C ALA A 193 -5.53 1.71 28.60
N ILE A 194 -4.62 2.63 28.26
CA ILE A 194 -3.20 2.57 28.61
C ILE A 194 -2.99 3.43 29.85
N THR A 195 -2.86 2.78 31.00
CA THR A 195 -2.65 3.44 32.29
C THR A 195 -1.15 3.55 32.56
N THR A 196 -0.70 4.76 32.88
CA THR A 196 0.69 5.08 33.28
C THR A 196 0.70 5.91 34.56
N PRO A 197 1.88 6.20 35.17
CA PRO A 197 1.96 7.09 36.33
C PRO A 197 1.45 8.52 36.07
N VAL A 198 1.38 8.95 34.80
CA VAL A 198 0.88 10.29 34.42
C VAL A 198 -0.64 10.34 34.38
N GLY A 199 -1.28 9.23 33.99
CA GLY A 199 -2.73 9.13 33.80
C GLY A 199 -3.11 8.05 32.81
N THR A 200 -4.40 7.99 32.46
CA THR A 200 -4.92 7.02 31.48
C THR A 200 -5.08 7.65 30.11
N VAL A 201 -4.47 7.04 29.09
CA VAL A 201 -4.72 7.35 27.68
C VAL A 201 -5.68 6.33 27.10
N ILE A 202 -6.74 6.80 26.43
CA ILE A 202 -7.56 5.94 25.58
C ILE A 202 -7.02 6.03 24.16
N PHE A 203 -6.61 4.91 23.59
CA PHE A 203 -6.26 4.77 22.18
C PHE A 203 -7.36 3.94 21.51
N THR A 204 -8.14 4.52 20.60
CA THR A 204 -9.38 3.88 20.14
C THR A 204 -9.13 2.62 19.30
N GLY A 205 -7.95 2.50 18.69
CA GLY A 205 -7.78 1.69 17.50
C GLY A 205 -8.76 2.15 16.41
N ASP A 206 -9.07 1.27 15.47
CA ASP A 206 -10.09 1.55 14.46
C ASP A 206 -11.45 1.08 14.97
N PHE A 207 -12.48 1.92 14.78
CA PHE A 207 -13.78 1.63 15.38
C PHE A 207 -14.95 2.26 14.63
N LYS A 208 -16.13 1.66 14.82
CA LYS A 208 -17.47 2.24 14.67
C LYS A 208 -18.32 1.81 15.87
N PHE A 209 -19.48 2.42 16.11
CA PHE A 209 -20.46 1.86 17.05
C PHE A 209 -21.51 1.04 16.30
N ASP A 210 -21.34 -0.28 16.27
CA ASP A 210 -22.34 -1.20 15.74
C ASP A 210 -23.22 -1.75 16.88
N HIS A 211 -24.50 -1.40 16.87
CA HIS A 211 -25.47 -1.86 17.88
C HIS A 211 -26.07 -3.22 17.58
N THR A 212 -25.90 -3.73 16.35
CA THR A 212 -26.38 -5.04 15.89
C THR A 212 -25.27 -5.80 15.13
N PRO A 213 -24.10 -6.00 15.75
CA PRO A 213 -22.97 -6.66 15.10
C PRO A 213 -23.30 -8.12 14.76
N VAL A 214 -22.67 -8.65 13.72
CA VAL A 214 -22.99 -9.96 13.13
C VAL A 214 -22.69 -11.12 14.08
N ASP A 215 -21.63 -11.01 14.87
CA ASP A 215 -21.25 -12.00 15.88
C ASP A 215 -22.06 -11.89 17.19
N GLY A 216 -22.92 -10.88 17.31
CA GLY A 216 -23.72 -10.60 18.51
C GLY A 216 -22.96 -9.88 19.61
N GLU A 217 -21.69 -9.60 19.39
CA GLU A 217 -20.80 -9.09 20.42
C GLU A 217 -20.57 -7.58 20.29
N ARG A 218 -21.06 -6.83 21.26
CA ARG A 218 -21.22 -5.38 21.15
C ARG A 218 -19.96 -4.62 21.59
N PHE A 219 -19.85 -3.38 21.11
CA PHE A 219 -18.91 -2.41 21.67
C PHE A 219 -19.14 -2.26 23.18
N ASP A 220 -18.09 -2.40 23.98
CA ASP A 220 -18.14 -2.27 25.44
C ASP A 220 -18.19 -0.79 25.89
N MET A 221 -19.32 -0.14 25.61
CA MET A 221 -19.57 1.26 25.96
C MET A 221 -19.57 1.48 27.47
N GLN A 222 -19.99 0.48 28.27
CA GLN A 222 -20.02 0.59 29.72
C GLN A 222 -18.61 0.73 30.30
N LYS A 223 -17.68 -0.10 29.83
CA LYS A 223 -16.29 -0.01 30.28
C LYS A 223 -15.65 1.31 29.85
N LEU A 224 -15.96 1.80 28.65
CA LEU A 224 -15.48 3.09 28.18
C LEU A 224 -16.02 4.26 29.03
N ALA A 225 -17.31 4.24 29.38
CA ALA A 225 -17.92 5.22 30.26
C ALA A 225 -17.33 5.18 31.68
N GLU A 226 -16.99 3.99 32.20
CA GLU A 226 -16.29 3.84 33.49
C GLU A 226 -14.95 4.60 33.48
N TYR A 227 -14.19 4.51 32.39
CA TYR A 227 -12.95 5.29 32.22
C TYR A 227 -13.22 6.79 32.12
N GLY A 228 -14.26 7.20 31.39
CA GLY A 228 -14.65 8.61 31.32
C GLY A 228 -15.02 9.19 32.68
N GLU A 229 -15.65 8.40 33.55
CA GLU A 229 -15.99 8.82 34.91
C GLU A 229 -14.76 8.87 35.83
N LYS A 230 -13.80 7.95 35.67
CA LYS A 230 -12.51 7.98 36.39
C LYS A 230 -11.62 9.15 35.96
N GLY A 231 -11.79 9.63 34.74
CA GLY A 231 -10.99 10.69 34.12
C GLY A 231 -9.98 10.14 33.13
N VAL A 232 -10.17 10.49 31.85
CA VAL A 232 -9.23 10.19 30.76
C VAL A 232 -8.30 11.38 30.55
N LEU A 233 -6.98 11.14 30.62
CA LEU A 233 -5.98 12.19 30.41
C LEU A 233 -5.96 12.64 28.94
N CYS A 234 -5.85 11.68 28.01
CA CYS A 234 -5.80 11.98 26.59
C CYS A 234 -6.55 10.91 25.79
N LEU A 235 -7.24 11.33 24.73
CA LEU A 235 -7.84 10.44 23.75
C LEU A 235 -7.09 10.56 22.41
N PHE A 236 -6.62 9.42 21.90
CA PHE A 236 -6.13 9.25 20.53
C PHE A 236 -7.19 8.51 19.73
N SER A 237 -7.83 9.17 18.76
CA SER A 237 -9.07 8.68 18.12
C SER A 237 -9.01 8.60 16.59
N ASP A 238 -9.55 7.52 16.02
CA ASP A 238 -9.71 7.28 14.57
C ASP A 238 -10.51 8.39 13.87
N SER A 239 -9.91 8.97 12.84
CA SER A 239 -10.42 10.13 12.11
C SER A 239 -10.90 9.80 10.69
N THR A 240 -10.80 8.55 10.25
CA THR A 240 -10.95 8.13 8.84
C THR A 240 -12.21 8.69 8.18
N ASN A 241 -13.35 8.66 8.88
CA ASN A 241 -14.64 9.13 8.37
C ASN A 241 -15.13 10.42 9.05
N ALA A 242 -14.22 11.26 9.58
CA ALA A 242 -14.58 12.50 10.27
C ALA A 242 -15.35 13.51 9.40
N GLU A 243 -15.28 13.39 8.07
CA GLU A 243 -16.02 14.24 7.13
C GLU A 243 -17.42 13.72 6.80
N VAL A 244 -17.78 12.52 7.28
CA VAL A 244 -19.06 11.87 6.98
C VAL A 244 -20.05 12.14 8.13
N PRO A 245 -21.18 12.81 7.88
CA PRO A 245 -22.17 13.09 8.93
C PRO A 245 -22.98 11.84 9.30
N GLY A 246 -23.63 11.89 10.48
CA GLY A 246 -24.53 10.83 10.96
C GLY A 246 -23.80 9.67 11.65
N PHE A 247 -24.48 8.53 11.75
CA PHE A 247 -23.95 7.28 12.29
C PHE A 247 -23.53 6.34 11.16
N CYS A 248 -22.44 5.62 11.37
CA CYS A 248 -22.05 4.51 10.50
C CYS A 248 -23.10 3.39 10.61
N PRO A 249 -23.67 2.88 9.50
CA PRO A 249 -24.65 1.80 9.58
C PRO A 249 -24.04 0.50 10.11
N SER A 250 -24.88 -0.30 10.77
CA SER A 250 -24.53 -1.64 11.22
C SER A 250 -24.06 -2.52 10.07
N GLU A 251 -23.10 -3.40 10.34
CA GLU A 251 -22.67 -4.44 9.42
C GLU A 251 -23.84 -5.30 8.94
N ARG A 252 -24.82 -5.59 9.81
CA ARG A 252 -26.01 -6.38 9.46
C ARG A 252 -26.93 -5.66 8.47
N SER A 253 -26.83 -4.34 8.31
CA SER A 253 -27.69 -3.58 7.40
C SER A 253 -27.43 -3.90 5.92
N VAL A 254 -26.30 -4.52 5.59
CA VAL A 254 -25.97 -4.96 4.22
C VAL A 254 -26.71 -6.22 3.80
N PHE A 255 -27.16 -7.02 4.78
CA PHE A 255 -27.72 -8.34 4.56
C PHE A 255 -28.95 -8.34 3.62
N PRO A 256 -29.96 -7.45 3.78
CA PRO A 256 -31.15 -7.49 2.94
C PRO A 256 -30.88 -7.21 1.45
N ASN A 257 -29.92 -6.33 1.15
CA ASN A 257 -29.57 -6.01 -0.24
C ASN A 257 -28.70 -7.10 -0.86
N LEU A 258 -27.81 -7.73 -0.09
CA LEU A 258 -27.10 -8.92 -0.54
C LEU A 258 -28.07 -10.07 -0.79
N ASP A 259 -29.00 -10.33 0.13
CA ASP A 259 -30.02 -11.37 -0.01
C ASP A 259 -30.85 -11.20 -1.29
N ARG A 260 -31.29 -9.96 -1.57
CA ARG A 260 -31.97 -9.63 -2.83
C ARG A 260 -31.10 -9.93 -4.04
N ALA A 261 -29.85 -9.49 -4.05
CA ALA A 261 -28.93 -9.72 -5.15
C ALA A 261 -28.65 -11.22 -5.38
N PHE A 262 -28.61 -12.02 -4.30
CA PHE A 262 -28.45 -13.48 -4.39
C PHE A 262 -29.68 -14.16 -5.02
N GLY A 263 -30.89 -13.72 -4.64
CA GLY A 263 -32.14 -14.25 -5.17
C GLY A 263 -32.43 -13.84 -6.62
N GLU A 264 -31.96 -12.66 -7.05
CA GLU A 264 -32.13 -12.18 -8.43
C GLU A 264 -31.14 -12.82 -9.42
N ALA A 265 -29.98 -13.27 -8.95
CA ALA A 265 -28.94 -13.85 -9.79
C ALA A 265 -29.37 -15.19 -10.42
N GLN A 266 -29.58 -15.22 -11.73
CA GLN A 266 -30.04 -16.43 -12.45
C GLN A 266 -28.92 -17.44 -12.76
N GLY A 267 -27.67 -16.98 -12.82
CA GLY A 267 -26.50 -17.80 -13.14
C GLY A 267 -25.49 -17.87 -12.00
N ARG A 268 -24.20 -17.97 -12.35
CA ARG A 268 -23.13 -17.94 -11.37
C ARG A 268 -23.09 -16.60 -10.68
N LEU A 269 -22.86 -16.64 -9.38
CA LEU A 269 -22.71 -15.47 -8.55
C LEU A 269 -21.25 -15.32 -8.15
N PHE A 270 -20.67 -14.15 -8.37
CA PHE A 270 -19.35 -13.79 -7.87
C PHE A 270 -19.53 -12.71 -6.80
N VAL A 271 -18.86 -12.87 -5.67
CA VAL A 271 -18.82 -11.83 -4.63
C VAL A 271 -17.35 -11.53 -4.34
N THR A 272 -16.97 -10.27 -4.45
CA THR A 272 -15.65 -9.78 -4.06
C THR A 272 -15.78 -8.84 -2.87
N THR A 273 -14.92 -9.04 -1.86
CA THR A 273 -14.86 -8.24 -0.63
C THR A 273 -13.46 -8.36 -0.02
N PHE A 274 -13.19 -7.60 1.04
CA PHE A 274 -11.94 -7.72 1.80
C PHE A 274 -11.90 -9.08 2.51
N ALA A 275 -10.79 -9.80 2.35
CA ALA A 275 -10.61 -11.10 3.01
C ALA A 275 -10.71 -11.00 4.54
N SER A 276 -10.22 -9.91 5.11
CA SER A 276 -10.29 -9.61 6.56
C SER A 276 -11.70 -9.30 7.06
N SER A 277 -12.68 -9.08 6.18
CA SER A 277 -14.05 -8.76 6.59
C SER A 277 -14.83 -10.03 6.98
N VAL A 278 -14.41 -10.65 8.07
CA VAL A 278 -14.93 -11.94 8.55
C VAL A 278 -16.44 -11.91 8.75
N HIS A 279 -16.99 -10.83 9.30
CA HIS A 279 -18.44 -10.66 9.47
C HIS A 279 -19.18 -10.64 8.12
N ARG A 280 -18.63 -9.96 7.11
CA ARG A 280 -19.21 -9.92 5.76
C ARG A 280 -19.14 -11.28 5.09
N VAL A 281 -18.00 -11.95 5.20
CA VAL A 281 -17.82 -13.32 4.68
C VAL A 281 -18.80 -14.28 5.33
N ASN A 282 -18.99 -14.19 6.65
CA ASN A 282 -19.95 -15.04 7.36
C ASN A 282 -21.39 -14.83 6.84
N MET A 283 -21.82 -13.58 6.65
CA MET A 283 -23.12 -13.26 6.03
C MET A 283 -23.24 -13.77 4.58
N ILE A 284 -22.17 -13.68 3.79
CA ILE A 284 -22.13 -14.22 2.42
C ILE A 284 -22.31 -15.74 2.43
N LEU A 285 -21.71 -16.44 3.39
CA LEU A 285 -21.83 -17.90 3.54
C LEU A 285 -23.23 -18.30 4.02
N GLU A 286 -23.82 -17.55 4.97
CA GLU A 286 -25.22 -17.69 5.39
C GLU A 286 -26.17 -17.56 4.20
N LEU A 287 -25.96 -16.56 3.35
CA LEU A 287 -26.76 -16.37 2.13
C LEU A 287 -26.52 -17.46 1.09
N ALA A 288 -25.29 -17.96 0.94
CA ALA A 288 -24.99 -19.06 0.04
C ALA A 288 -25.79 -20.31 0.43
N GLU A 289 -25.81 -20.64 1.72
CA GLU A 289 -26.59 -21.76 2.25
C GLU A 289 -28.09 -21.54 2.06
N LYS A 290 -28.61 -20.36 2.41
CA LYS A 290 -30.02 -19.98 2.22
C LYS A 290 -30.49 -20.14 0.77
N HIS A 291 -29.65 -19.77 -0.20
CA HIS A 291 -29.95 -19.82 -1.64
C HIS A 291 -29.46 -21.11 -2.31
N ASN A 292 -29.07 -22.14 -1.55
CA ASN A 292 -28.60 -23.44 -2.05
C ASN A 292 -27.43 -23.35 -3.05
N ARG A 293 -26.49 -22.43 -2.79
CA ARG A 293 -25.28 -22.25 -3.60
C ARG A 293 -24.06 -22.83 -2.91
N TYR A 294 -23.34 -23.70 -3.62
CA TYR A 294 -22.01 -24.14 -3.22
C TYR A 294 -20.99 -23.02 -3.41
N VAL A 295 -19.97 -22.99 -2.55
CA VAL A 295 -18.99 -21.91 -2.49
C VAL A 295 -17.62 -22.39 -2.97
N ALA A 296 -17.09 -21.75 -4.00
CA ALA A 296 -15.70 -21.88 -4.42
C ALA A 296 -14.93 -20.60 -4.02
N ILE A 297 -13.84 -20.74 -3.28
CA ILE A 297 -13.03 -19.61 -2.81
C ILE A 297 -11.90 -19.33 -3.80
N LEU A 298 -11.70 -18.06 -4.16
CA LEU A 298 -10.63 -17.58 -5.04
C LEU A 298 -9.74 -16.54 -4.37
N GLY A 299 -8.51 -16.94 -4.09
CA GLY A 299 -7.45 -16.08 -3.57
C GLY A 299 -6.88 -16.62 -2.26
N ARG A 300 -5.55 -16.67 -2.18
CA ARG A 300 -4.83 -17.24 -1.03
C ARG A 300 -5.18 -16.56 0.29
N SER A 301 -5.24 -15.23 0.29
CA SER A 301 -5.60 -14.46 1.49
C SER A 301 -7.01 -14.80 2.00
N MET A 302 -8.01 -14.87 1.11
CA MET A 302 -9.38 -15.25 1.49
C MET A 302 -9.45 -16.69 2.04
N VAL A 303 -8.75 -17.64 1.42
CA VAL A 303 -8.66 -19.02 1.93
C VAL A 303 -8.03 -19.04 3.33
N ASN A 304 -6.92 -18.33 3.53
CA ASN A 304 -6.20 -18.30 4.79
C ASN A 304 -7.04 -17.70 5.92
N VAL A 305 -7.64 -16.54 5.69
CA VAL A 305 -8.49 -15.88 6.71
C VAL A 305 -9.69 -16.74 7.05
N ILE A 306 -10.36 -17.35 6.07
CA ILE A 306 -11.51 -18.23 6.33
C ILE A 306 -11.09 -19.46 7.13
N ALA A 307 -9.93 -20.06 6.84
CA ALA A 307 -9.43 -21.21 7.59
C ALA A 307 -9.24 -20.88 9.08
N HIS A 308 -8.48 -19.82 9.40
CA HIS A 308 -8.28 -19.39 10.78
C HIS A 308 -9.58 -18.94 11.46
N ALA A 309 -10.43 -18.20 10.74
CA ALA A 309 -11.71 -17.73 11.29
C ALA A 309 -12.66 -18.90 11.61
N ARG A 310 -12.64 -19.98 10.83
CA ARG A 310 -13.38 -21.22 11.13
C ARG A 310 -12.81 -21.94 12.34
N GLU A 311 -11.50 -22.12 12.38
CA GLU A 311 -10.80 -22.79 13.50
C GLU A 311 -11.09 -22.09 14.85
N LEU A 312 -11.09 -20.75 14.84
CA LEU A 312 -11.34 -19.94 16.02
C LEU A 312 -12.85 -19.79 16.36
N GLY A 313 -13.74 -20.19 15.45
CA GLY A 313 -15.20 -20.21 15.64
C GLY A 313 -15.95 -18.94 15.21
N TYR A 314 -15.29 -18.00 14.52
CA TYR A 314 -15.91 -16.77 13.99
C TYR A 314 -16.74 -17.00 12.72
N ILE A 315 -16.37 -18.01 11.91
CA ILE A 315 -17.16 -18.43 10.75
C ILE A 315 -17.75 -19.80 11.05
N ARG A 316 -19.08 -19.92 10.92
CA ARG A 316 -19.82 -21.15 11.19
C ARG A 316 -20.65 -21.51 9.97
N CYS A 317 -20.21 -22.51 9.22
CA CYS A 317 -20.99 -23.12 8.14
C CYS A 317 -20.48 -24.54 7.86
N PRO A 318 -21.31 -25.44 7.28
CA PRO A 318 -20.91 -26.82 7.07
C PRO A 318 -19.81 -26.94 6.00
N ASP A 319 -18.89 -27.90 6.16
CA ASP A 319 -17.81 -28.13 5.19
C ASP A 319 -18.35 -28.48 3.79
N SER A 320 -19.52 -29.13 3.72
CA SER A 320 -20.18 -29.49 2.46
C SER A 320 -20.58 -28.29 1.61
N LEU A 321 -20.64 -27.09 2.21
CA LEU A 321 -20.91 -25.84 1.48
C LEU A 321 -19.75 -25.49 0.55
N PHE A 322 -18.51 -25.80 0.93
CA PHE A 322 -17.33 -25.50 0.14
C PHE A 322 -17.08 -26.57 -0.91
N LYS A 323 -16.70 -26.13 -2.11
CA LYS A 323 -16.29 -27.00 -3.20
C LYS A 323 -14.92 -26.59 -3.73
N PRO A 324 -14.01 -27.57 -3.95
CA PRO A 324 -12.75 -27.30 -4.62
C PRO A 324 -13.00 -26.63 -5.97
N LEU A 325 -12.15 -25.67 -6.33
CA LEU A 325 -12.33 -24.88 -7.55
C LEU A 325 -12.41 -25.73 -8.83
N HIS A 326 -11.71 -26.87 -8.87
CA HIS A 326 -11.73 -27.76 -10.03
C HIS A 326 -13.10 -28.46 -10.20
N GLU A 327 -13.85 -28.66 -9.12
CA GLU A 327 -15.22 -29.20 -9.16
C GLU A 327 -16.25 -28.14 -9.57
N ALA A 328 -15.92 -26.84 -9.48
CA ALA A 328 -16.85 -25.76 -9.80
C ALA A 328 -17.44 -25.84 -11.23
N ARG A 329 -16.73 -26.49 -12.16
CA ARG A 329 -17.20 -26.71 -13.54
C ARG A 329 -18.35 -27.73 -13.65
N ASN A 330 -18.50 -28.60 -12.65
CA ASN A 330 -19.52 -29.65 -12.61
C ASN A 330 -20.76 -29.22 -11.81
N ILE A 331 -20.74 -28.01 -11.24
CA ILE A 331 -21.84 -27.45 -10.46
C ILE A 331 -22.73 -26.62 -11.40
N PRO A 332 -24.07 -26.77 -11.35
CA PRO A 332 -24.98 -25.90 -12.09
C PRO A 332 -24.71 -24.42 -11.81
N ASP A 333 -24.77 -23.58 -12.84
CA ASP A 333 -24.38 -22.17 -12.74
C ASP A 333 -25.19 -21.42 -11.65
N ASP A 334 -26.49 -21.68 -11.55
CA ASP A 334 -27.42 -21.14 -10.55
C ASP A 334 -27.17 -21.63 -9.10
N ARG A 335 -26.35 -22.67 -8.93
CA ARG A 335 -25.96 -23.24 -7.64
C ARG A 335 -24.51 -22.94 -7.26
N LEU A 336 -23.84 -22.04 -7.99
CA LEU A 336 -22.43 -21.72 -7.74
C LEU A 336 -22.27 -20.27 -7.27
N LEU A 337 -21.63 -20.11 -6.11
CA LEU A 337 -21.07 -18.86 -5.61
C LEU A 337 -19.53 -18.93 -5.68
N ILE A 338 -18.93 -17.89 -6.24
CA ILE A 338 -17.49 -17.68 -6.25
C ILE A 338 -17.17 -16.53 -5.30
N LEU A 339 -16.57 -16.84 -4.16
CA LEU A 339 -16.10 -15.83 -3.20
C LEU A 339 -14.64 -15.49 -3.51
N SER A 340 -14.37 -14.25 -3.88
CA SER A 340 -13.08 -13.84 -4.45
C SER A 340 -12.44 -12.67 -3.71
N THR A 341 -11.10 -12.62 -3.78
CA THR A 341 -10.30 -11.40 -3.57
C THR A 341 -10.35 -10.48 -4.79
N GLY A 342 -9.84 -9.25 -4.65
CA GLY A 342 -9.70 -8.29 -5.75
C GLY A 342 -10.75 -7.19 -5.76
N SER A 343 -11.26 -6.82 -4.58
CA SER A 343 -12.28 -5.78 -4.45
C SER A 343 -11.74 -4.38 -4.68
N GLN A 344 -10.42 -4.19 -4.67
CA GLN A 344 -9.74 -2.90 -4.91
C GLN A 344 -9.09 -2.83 -6.31
N GLY A 345 -9.36 -3.79 -7.20
CA GLY A 345 -8.78 -3.82 -8.53
C GLY A 345 -7.29 -4.15 -8.55
N GLU A 346 -6.77 -4.79 -7.50
CA GLU A 346 -5.35 -5.12 -7.38
C GLU A 346 -4.94 -6.05 -8.54
N PRO A 347 -3.89 -5.74 -9.33
CA PRO A 347 -3.64 -6.43 -10.61
C PRO A 347 -3.52 -7.95 -10.52
N MET A 348 -2.92 -8.45 -9.43
CA MET A 348 -2.67 -9.88 -9.20
C MET A 348 -3.79 -10.60 -8.45
N ALA A 349 -4.79 -9.88 -7.95
CA ALA A 349 -5.92 -10.47 -7.24
C ALA A 349 -6.84 -11.26 -8.17
N ALA A 350 -7.62 -12.17 -7.59
CA ALA A 350 -8.40 -13.13 -8.38
C ALA A 350 -9.43 -12.45 -9.30
N MET A 351 -10.19 -11.46 -8.79
CA MET A 351 -11.19 -10.77 -9.59
C MET A 351 -10.57 -9.99 -10.76
N SER A 352 -9.49 -9.25 -10.52
CA SER A 352 -8.78 -8.50 -11.57
C SER A 352 -8.22 -9.42 -12.65
N ARG A 353 -7.69 -10.60 -12.28
CA ARG A 353 -7.24 -11.61 -13.26
C ARG A 353 -8.39 -12.23 -14.04
N ILE A 354 -9.56 -12.39 -13.43
CA ILE A 354 -10.78 -12.84 -14.12
C ILE A 354 -11.23 -11.77 -15.12
N ALA A 355 -11.29 -10.50 -14.68
CA ALA A 355 -11.64 -9.36 -15.53
C ALA A 355 -10.67 -9.20 -16.71
N ASN A 356 -9.36 -9.40 -16.49
CA ASN A 356 -8.34 -9.36 -17.54
C ASN A 356 -8.21 -10.68 -18.34
N GLN A 357 -9.06 -11.68 -18.11
CA GLN A 357 -9.04 -12.99 -18.78
C GLN A 357 -7.73 -13.80 -18.62
N THR A 358 -6.91 -13.47 -17.61
CA THR A 358 -5.63 -14.14 -17.31
C THR A 358 -5.75 -15.18 -16.19
N HIS A 359 -6.93 -15.35 -15.59
CA HIS A 359 -7.17 -16.39 -14.60
C HIS A 359 -7.31 -17.77 -15.27
N ARG A 360 -6.48 -18.74 -14.85
CA ARG A 360 -6.32 -20.03 -15.56
C ARG A 360 -7.57 -20.91 -15.56
N GLN A 361 -8.35 -20.88 -14.47
CA GLN A 361 -9.43 -21.84 -14.26
C GLN A 361 -10.83 -21.24 -14.39
N MET A 362 -10.95 -19.91 -14.32
CA MET A 362 -12.23 -19.19 -14.25
C MET A 362 -12.22 -18.03 -15.24
N LYS A 363 -13.33 -17.85 -15.95
CA LYS A 363 -13.62 -16.75 -16.87
C LYS A 363 -15.05 -16.30 -16.65
N ILE A 364 -15.35 -15.04 -16.96
CA ILE A 364 -16.72 -14.55 -17.02
C ILE A 364 -17.45 -15.18 -18.20
N LYS A 365 -18.72 -15.52 -17.98
CA LYS A 365 -19.71 -15.86 -18.99
C LYS A 365 -20.76 -14.74 -19.04
N PRO A 366 -21.34 -14.44 -20.22
CA PRO A 366 -22.50 -13.57 -20.29
C PRO A 366 -23.62 -14.04 -19.36
N GLY A 367 -24.19 -13.12 -18.57
CA GLY A 367 -25.22 -13.41 -17.58
C GLY A 367 -24.72 -13.75 -16.18
N ASP A 368 -23.40 -13.90 -15.97
CA ASP A 368 -22.84 -13.95 -14.61
C ASP A 368 -23.18 -12.68 -13.83
N THR A 369 -23.43 -12.80 -12.52
CA THR A 369 -23.61 -11.63 -11.64
C THR A 369 -22.36 -11.45 -10.77
N VAL A 370 -21.81 -10.24 -10.71
CA VAL A 370 -20.64 -9.90 -9.88
C VAL A 370 -21.00 -8.81 -8.89
N ILE A 371 -20.86 -9.09 -7.59
CA ILE A 371 -21.10 -8.16 -6.50
C ILE A 371 -19.77 -7.65 -5.95
N PHE A 372 -19.57 -6.35 -6.01
CA PHE A 372 -18.49 -5.66 -5.29
C PHE A 372 -19.01 -5.23 -3.91
N SER A 373 -18.83 -6.11 -2.91
CA SER A 373 -19.20 -5.84 -1.52
C SER A 373 -18.08 -5.08 -0.79
N ALA A 374 -17.61 -4.00 -1.43
CA ALA A 374 -16.56 -3.10 -0.97
C ALA A 374 -16.73 -1.73 -1.64
N ASN A 375 -16.21 -0.68 -1.00
CA ASN A 375 -16.00 0.61 -1.65
C ASN A 375 -14.52 0.77 -2.05
N PRO A 376 -14.22 1.48 -3.16
CA PRO A 376 -12.85 1.83 -3.49
C PRO A 376 -12.22 2.67 -2.37
N ILE A 377 -11.03 2.27 -1.93
CA ILE A 377 -10.15 3.07 -1.09
C ILE A 377 -9.58 4.20 -1.95
N PRO A 378 -9.39 5.43 -1.41
CA PRO A 378 -8.68 6.50 -2.12
C PRO A 378 -7.37 5.99 -2.75
N GLY A 379 -7.14 6.34 -4.01
CA GLY A 379 -6.03 5.81 -4.83
C GLY A 379 -6.41 4.60 -5.70
N ASN A 380 -7.31 3.73 -5.25
CA ASN A 380 -7.68 2.52 -5.99
C ASN A 380 -8.91 2.70 -6.91
N THR A 381 -9.53 3.88 -6.91
CA THR A 381 -10.77 4.16 -7.67
C THR A 381 -10.65 3.79 -9.15
N ILE A 382 -9.53 4.14 -9.80
CA ILE A 382 -9.31 3.85 -11.23
C ILE A 382 -9.27 2.34 -11.46
N SER A 383 -8.41 1.63 -10.72
CA SER A 383 -8.25 0.18 -10.80
C SER A 383 -9.55 -0.59 -10.59
N VAL A 384 -10.39 -0.15 -9.64
CA VAL A 384 -11.72 -0.75 -9.40
C VAL A 384 -12.65 -0.51 -10.59
N VAL A 385 -12.74 0.73 -11.09
CA VAL A 385 -13.62 1.07 -12.21
C VAL A 385 -13.21 0.34 -13.48
N GLU A 386 -11.92 0.27 -13.79
CA GLU A 386 -11.43 -0.51 -14.94
C GLU A 386 -11.78 -2.00 -14.84
N THR A 387 -11.68 -2.56 -13.64
CA THR A 387 -12.07 -3.96 -13.40
C THR A 387 -13.56 -4.16 -13.65
N ILE A 388 -14.40 -3.24 -13.16
CA ILE A 388 -15.85 -3.26 -13.38
C ILE A 388 -16.17 -3.17 -14.88
N ASP A 389 -15.56 -2.21 -15.59
CA ASP A 389 -15.77 -2.01 -17.03
C ASP A 389 -15.43 -3.27 -17.83
N LYS A 390 -14.29 -3.90 -17.53
CA LYS A 390 -13.86 -5.15 -18.18
C LYS A 390 -14.81 -6.31 -17.91
N LEU A 391 -15.37 -6.41 -16.71
CA LEU A 391 -16.37 -7.42 -16.38
C LEU A 391 -17.69 -7.19 -17.14
N MET A 392 -18.14 -5.93 -17.21
CA MET A 392 -19.34 -5.56 -17.96
C MET A 392 -19.18 -5.78 -19.48
N GLN A 393 -18.01 -5.45 -20.04
CA GLN A 393 -17.67 -5.71 -21.44
C GLN A 393 -17.73 -7.21 -21.79
N GLN A 394 -17.52 -8.09 -20.81
CA GLN A 394 -17.66 -9.54 -20.95
C GLN A 394 -19.10 -10.05 -20.76
N GLY A 395 -20.06 -9.15 -20.55
CA GLY A 395 -21.47 -9.47 -20.40
C GLY A 395 -21.91 -9.84 -18.98
N ALA A 396 -21.10 -9.53 -17.95
CA ALA A 396 -21.52 -9.70 -16.56
C ALA A 396 -22.45 -8.57 -16.10
N ASN A 397 -23.43 -8.92 -15.26
CA ASN A 397 -24.21 -7.97 -14.47
C ASN A 397 -23.43 -7.59 -13.20
N VAL A 398 -22.91 -6.37 -13.13
CA VAL A 398 -22.07 -5.93 -12.01
C VAL A 398 -22.84 -5.04 -11.04
N ILE A 399 -22.89 -5.44 -9.76
CA ILE A 399 -23.56 -4.71 -8.67
C ILE A 399 -22.48 -4.06 -7.79
N TYR A 400 -22.43 -2.74 -7.77
CA TYR A 400 -21.41 -1.95 -7.06
C TYR A 400 -21.95 -0.57 -6.65
N GLY A 401 -21.22 0.11 -5.75
CA GLY A 401 -21.43 1.52 -5.43
C GLY A 401 -22.14 1.79 -4.09
N LYS A 402 -21.82 2.95 -3.51
CA LYS A 402 -22.23 3.37 -2.15
C LYS A 402 -23.75 3.33 -1.91
N GLY A 403 -24.55 3.67 -2.92
CA GLY A 403 -26.02 3.72 -2.81
C GLY A 403 -26.73 2.37 -2.86
N ARG A 404 -26.02 1.26 -3.09
CA ARG A 404 -26.62 -0.09 -3.18
C ARG A 404 -26.82 -0.76 -1.83
N GLY A 405 -26.22 -0.22 -0.76
CA GLY A 405 -26.32 -0.78 0.58
C GLY A 405 -25.78 -2.21 0.69
N ILE A 406 -24.74 -2.55 -0.10
CA ILE A 406 -24.05 -3.86 -0.09
C ILE A 406 -22.68 -3.78 0.61
N HIS A 407 -22.34 -2.62 1.15
CA HIS A 407 -21.15 -2.37 1.94
C HIS A 407 -21.37 -1.19 2.89
N VAL A 408 -20.78 -1.29 4.07
CA VAL A 408 -20.67 -0.24 5.09
C VAL A 408 -19.22 -0.15 5.53
N SER A 409 -18.81 1.03 6.02
CA SER A 409 -17.43 1.24 6.48
C SER A 409 -17.17 0.47 7.79
N GLY A 410 -15.89 0.20 8.05
CA GLY A 410 -15.42 -0.22 9.37
C GLY A 410 -15.27 0.94 10.35
N HIS A 411 -15.17 2.18 9.86
CA HIS A 411 -14.87 3.37 10.67
C HIS A 411 -16.12 4.20 10.94
N GLY A 412 -16.23 4.74 12.16
CA GLY A 412 -17.33 5.54 12.65
C GLY A 412 -17.46 6.88 11.95
N PHE A 413 -18.70 7.36 11.80
CA PHE A 413 -19.01 8.67 11.26
C PHE A 413 -18.99 9.73 12.38
N GLN A 414 -19.34 10.98 12.07
CA GLN A 414 -19.28 12.08 13.05
C GLN A 414 -20.06 11.80 14.36
N GLU A 415 -21.22 11.15 14.31
CA GLU A 415 -21.98 10.86 15.54
C GLU A 415 -21.36 9.71 16.34
N ASP A 416 -20.70 8.75 15.69
CA ASP A 416 -19.87 7.74 16.38
C ASP A 416 -18.69 8.40 17.12
N GLN A 417 -18.02 9.34 16.45
CA GLN A 417 -16.90 10.10 17.04
C GLN A 417 -17.36 10.95 18.22
N LYS A 418 -18.50 11.63 18.09
CA LYS A 418 -19.10 12.38 19.21
C LYS A 418 -19.46 11.48 20.38
N LEU A 419 -20.00 10.29 20.11
CA LEU A 419 -20.30 9.31 21.15
C LEU A 419 -19.03 8.86 21.88
N MET A 420 -17.95 8.55 21.16
CA MET A 420 -16.64 8.23 21.74
C MET A 420 -16.13 9.36 22.65
N LEU A 421 -16.16 10.61 22.18
CA LEU A 421 -15.76 11.79 22.94
C LEU A 421 -16.63 12.01 24.18
N ALA A 422 -17.95 11.81 24.06
CA ALA A 422 -18.88 11.96 25.18
C ALA A 422 -18.74 10.86 26.24
N LEU A 423 -18.40 9.63 25.84
CA LEU A 423 -18.15 8.51 26.77
C LEU A 423 -16.81 8.66 27.50
N THR A 424 -15.78 9.14 26.80
CA THR A 424 -14.41 9.22 27.35
C THR A 424 -14.11 10.52 28.08
N ARG A 425 -14.79 11.63 27.75
CA ARG A 425 -14.63 12.96 28.37
C ARG A 425 -13.17 13.35 28.59
N PRO A 426 -12.31 13.30 27.55
CA PRO A 426 -10.87 13.40 27.74
C PRO A 426 -10.43 14.84 28.06
N LYS A 427 -9.41 15.00 28.89
CA LYS A 427 -8.78 16.32 29.17
C LYS A 427 -8.07 16.88 27.95
N PHE A 428 -7.34 16.02 27.22
CA PHE A 428 -6.62 16.33 25.99
C PHE A 428 -7.08 15.44 24.83
N PHE A 429 -6.94 15.92 23.59
CA PHE A 429 -7.38 15.17 22.40
C PHE A 429 -6.39 15.27 21.24
N VAL A 430 -6.10 14.12 20.64
CA VAL A 430 -5.23 14.01 19.46
C VAL A 430 -5.95 13.16 18.40
N PRO A 431 -6.42 13.74 17.29
CA PRO A 431 -6.94 12.94 16.18
C PRO A 431 -5.81 12.14 15.53
N VAL A 432 -6.05 10.87 15.24
CA VAL A 432 -5.12 9.97 14.54
C VAL A 432 -5.86 9.18 13.45
N HIS A 433 -5.12 8.37 12.68
CA HIS A 433 -5.67 7.52 11.62
C HIS A 433 -6.47 8.32 10.58
N GLY A 434 -5.77 9.10 9.75
CA GLY A 434 -6.42 9.91 8.71
C GLY A 434 -5.53 10.93 8.02
N GLU A 435 -5.98 11.36 6.83
CA GLU A 435 -5.39 12.49 6.10
C GLU A 435 -5.58 13.81 6.84
N HIS A 436 -4.76 14.83 6.53
CA HIS A 436 -4.80 16.13 7.23
C HIS A 436 -6.21 16.74 7.37
N ARG A 437 -7.02 16.70 6.30
CA ARG A 437 -8.41 17.18 6.31
C ARG A 437 -9.31 16.43 7.32
N MET A 438 -9.12 15.11 7.47
CA MET A 438 -9.84 14.27 8.42
C MET A 438 -9.47 14.66 9.85
N LEU A 439 -8.18 14.82 10.14
CA LEU A 439 -7.68 15.21 11.46
C LEU A 439 -8.24 16.57 11.89
N VAL A 440 -8.19 17.55 10.98
CA VAL A 440 -8.76 18.90 11.21
C VAL A 440 -10.27 18.82 11.48
N GLN A 441 -11.01 18.02 10.70
CA GLN A 441 -12.45 17.90 10.89
C GLN A 441 -12.82 17.20 12.21
N HIS A 442 -12.02 16.21 12.64
CA HIS A 442 -12.22 15.53 13.90
C HIS A 442 -11.92 16.48 15.09
N SER A 443 -10.87 17.30 15.01
CA SER A 443 -10.60 18.36 15.99
C SER A 443 -11.74 19.38 16.09
N LYS A 444 -12.34 19.78 14.97
CA LYS A 444 -13.54 20.66 15.00
C LYS A 444 -14.73 19.99 15.70
N THR A 445 -14.89 18.68 15.50
CA THR A 445 -15.93 17.89 16.17
C THR A 445 -15.69 17.87 17.69
N ALA A 446 -14.45 17.64 18.12
CA ALA A 446 -14.03 17.72 19.52
C ALA A 446 -14.24 19.12 20.14
N ALA A 447 -13.87 20.18 19.42
CA ALA A 447 -14.10 21.56 19.84
C ALA A 447 -15.60 21.84 20.07
N SER A 448 -16.46 21.35 19.18
CA SER A 448 -17.91 21.53 19.28
C SER A 448 -18.53 20.84 20.52
N LEU A 449 -17.84 19.85 21.08
CA LEU A 449 -18.21 19.17 22.32
C LEU A 449 -17.56 19.79 23.57
N GLY A 450 -16.81 20.87 23.42
CA GLY A 450 -16.28 21.67 24.54
C GLY A 450 -14.85 21.36 24.94
N ILE A 451 -14.09 20.57 24.16
CA ILE A 451 -12.64 20.43 24.36
C ILE A 451 -11.95 21.71 23.87
N PRO A 452 -11.19 22.44 24.72
CA PRO A 452 -10.51 23.67 24.30
C PRO A 452 -9.47 23.42 23.21
N GLU A 453 -9.27 24.39 22.30
CA GLU A 453 -8.32 24.26 21.20
C GLU A 453 -6.88 24.08 21.69
N GLU A 454 -6.52 24.73 22.80
CA GLU A 454 -5.22 24.59 23.47
C GLU A 454 -4.96 23.19 24.06
N ASN A 455 -6.01 22.38 24.23
CA ASN A 455 -5.92 21.01 24.73
C ASN A 455 -5.86 19.98 23.60
N MET A 456 -5.71 20.42 22.35
CA MET A 456 -5.68 19.56 21.17
C MET A 456 -4.40 19.75 20.36
N LEU A 457 -3.90 18.66 19.78
CA LEU A 457 -2.77 18.70 18.85
C LEU A 457 -3.10 17.95 17.56
N ILE A 458 -2.92 18.61 16.42
CA ILE A 458 -2.84 17.96 15.11
C ILE A 458 -1.35 17.75 14.83
N ILE A 459 -0.95 16.51 14.63
CA ILE A 459 0.46 16.08 14.62
C ILE A 459 0.82 15.39 13.30
N ASN A 460 2.12 15.29 13.04
CA ASN A 460 2.71 14.55 11.92
C ASN A 460 3.43 13.28 12.42
N ASN A 461 3.70 12.33 11.52
CA ASN A 461 4.59 11.21 11.83
C ASN A 461 5.95 11.72 12.35
N GLY A 462 6.39 11.17 13.48
CA GLY A 462 7.60 11.52 14.21
C GLY A 462 7.44 12.63 15.26
N ASP A 463 6.32 13.36 15.27
CA ASP A 463 6.04 14.33 16.34
C ASP A 463 5.83 13.58 17.67
N ALA A 464 6.54 14.01 18.72
CA ALA A 464 6.43 13.41 20.05
C ALA A 464 5.47 14.23 20.92
N VAL A 465 4.26 13.69 21.15
CA VAL A 465 3.28 14.29 22.05
C VAL A 465 3.68 14.00 23.49
N ALA A 466 4.11 15.02 24.22
CA ALA A 466 4.41 14.94 25.64
C ALA A 466 3.16 15.26 26.47
N LEU A 467 2.83 14.36 27.39
CA LEU A 467 1.72 14.46 28.32
C LEU A 467 2.25 14.49 29.75
N THR A 468 1.82 15.50 30.50
CA THR A 468 1.89 15.51 31.97
C THR A 468 0.46 15.45 32.52
N PRO A 469 0.24 15.34 33.85
CA PRO A 469 -1.12 15.38 34.39
C PRO A 469 -1.87 16.66 33.98
N ASP A 470 -1.16 17.76 33.73
CA ASP A 470 -1.73 19.10 33.54
C ASP A 470 -1.41 19.78 32.21
N SER A 471 -0.60 19.19 31.35
CA SER A 471 -0.25 19.79 30.06
C SER A 471 -0.07 18.77 28.94
N ILE A 472 -0.32 19.25 27.72
CA ILE A 472 -0.01 18.59 26.45
C ILE A 472 0.85 19.54 25.61
N TYR A 473 1.95 19.04 25.04
CA TYR A 473 2.81 19.82 24.15
C TYR A 473 3.64 18.92 23.24
N LEU A 474 4.20 19.50 22.18
CA LEU A 474 5.16 18.80 21.32
C LEU A 474 6.56 18.87 21.93
N ALA A 475 7.13 17.70 22.24
CA ALA A 475 8.53 17.54 22.60
C ALA A 475 9.42 17.41 21.35
N ASP A 476 10.70 17.10 21.54
CA ASP A 476 11.63 16.90 20.44
C ASP A 476 11.15 15.77 19.53
N ARG A 477 11.09 16.10 18.23
CA ARG A 477 10.67 15.22 17.16
C ARG A 477 11.67 14.07 16.97
N VAL A 478 11.17 12.88 16.69
CA VAL A 478 12.02 11.74 16.29
C VAL A 478 12.09 11.64 14.77
N HIS A 479 13.11 10.94 14.27
CA HIS A 479 13.17 10.62 12.85
C HIS A 479 11.99 9.72 12.46
N ALA A 480 11.25 10.13 11.44
CA ALA A 480 10.17 9.36 10.84
C ALA A 480 10.17 9.59 9.33
N GLY A 481 9.85 8.53 8.59
CA GLY A 481 9.95 8.48 7.14
C GLY A 481 9.27 7.22 6.60
N ILE A 482 9.63 6.83 5.39
CA ILE A 482 9.14 5.61 4.78
C ILE A 482 10.28 4.69 4.37
N GLU A 483 10.03 3.41 4.52
CA GLU A 483 10.91 2.32 4.11
C GLU A 483 10.19 1.56 2.99
N LEU A 484 10.77 1.53 1.78
CA LEU A 484 10.15 0.92 0.60
C LEU A 484 10.65 -0.52 0.42
N VAL A 485 9.74 -1.47 0.23
CA VAL A 485 10.08 -2.90 0.11
C VAL A 485 9.70 -3.45 -1.25
N ASP A 486 10.65 -4.11 -1.91
CA ASP A 486 10.41 -5.00 -3.05
C ASP A 486 10.38 -6.46 -2.55
N SER A 487 9.16 -6.98 -2.36
CA SER A 487 8.93 -8.32 -1.83
C SER A 487 9.38 -9.41 -2.80
N SER A 488 9.57 -9.10 -4.09
CA SER A 488 10.07 -10.07 -5.07
C SER A 488 11.57 -10.34 -4.93
N ARG A 489 12.31 -9.41 -4.31
CA ARG A 489 13.78 -9.44 -4.18
C ARG A 489 14.27 -9.35 -2.74
N THR A 490 13.34 -9.41 -1.77
CA THR A 490 13.63 -9.36 -0.32
C THR A 490 14.58 -8.21 0.07
N GLY A 491 14.38 -7.03 -0.54
CA GLY A 491 15.30 -5.90 -0.39
C GLY A 491 14.58 -4.56 -0.24
N MET A 492 15.25 -3.64 0.47
CA MET A 492 14.84 -2.25 0.58
C MET A 492 15.11 -1.53 -0.74
N VAL A 493 14.13 -0.76 -1.22
CA VAL A 493 14.29 0.12 -2.38
C VAL A 493 14.72 1.48 -1.89
N HIS A 494 15.96 1.87 -2.18
CA HIS A 494 16.46 3.19 -1.86
C HIS A 494 15.81 4.27 -2.73
N ASP A 495 15.63 5.48 -2.17
CA ASP A 495 15.04 6.63 -2.87
C ASP A 495 15.70 6.93 -4.23
N ARG A 496 17.02 6.74 -4.34
CA ARG A 496 17.75 6.91 -5.59
C ARG A 496 17.24 5.95 -6.68
N VAL A 497 17.07 4.68 -6.34
CA VAL A 497 16.58 3.66 -7.27
C VAL A 497 15.14 3.99 -7.69
N LEU A 498 14.31 4.45 -6.77
CA LEU A 498 12.95 4.85 -7.10
C LEU A 498 12.92 6.05 -8.07
N LYS A 499 13.73 7.08 -7.81
CA LYS A 499 13.86 8.24 -8.70
C LYS A 499 14.37 7.85 -10.09
N GLU A 500 15.35 6.95 -10.17
CA GLU A 500 15.82 6.41 -11.46
C GLU A 500 14.69 5.66 -12.20
N ARG A 501 13.87 4.85 -11.49
CA ARG A 501 12.70 4.18 -12.10
C ARG A 501 11.65 5.17 -12.60
N GLN A 502 11.37 6.23 -11.85
CA GLN A 502 10.44 7.29 -12.24
C GLN A 502 10.94 8.03 -13.48
N GLN A 503 12.21 8.45 -13.48
CA GLN A 503 12.83 9.12 -14.62
C GLN A 503 12.82 8.25 -15.89
N LEU A 504 13.09 6.95 -15.76
CA LEU A 504 12.99 6.00 -16.87
C LEU A 504 11.55 5.85 -17.40
N ALA A 505 10.55 5.91 -16.52
CA ALA A 505 9.14 5.79 -16.89
C ALA A 505 8.59 7.08 -17.55
N GLU A 506 9.02 8.24 -17.07
CA GLU A 506 8.56 9.55 -17.54
C GLU A 506 9.27 10.00 -18.81
N ASP A 507 10.61 9.96 -18.82
CA ASP A 507 11.41 10.59 -19.87
C ASP A 507 12.23 9.60 -20.73
N GLY A 508 12.36 8.35 -20.28
CA GLY A 508 13.12 7.32 -20.99
C GLY A 508 14.63 7.37 -20.71
N VAL A 509 15.42 6.77 -21.62
CA VAL A 509 16.87 6.63 -21.47
C VAL A 509 17.61 6.90 -22.78
N VAL A 510 18.75 7.56 -22.65
CA VAL A 510 19.76 7.75 -23.70
C VAL A 510 21.06 7.12 -23.23
N SER A 511 21.57 6.13 -23.95
CA SER A 511 22.90 5.58 -23.70
C SER A 511 23.82 5.85 -24.87
N ALA A 512 25.06 6.29 -24.60
CA ALA A 512 26.08 6.54 -25.61
C ALA A 512 27.36 5.77 -25.31
N SER A 513 27.86 5.01 -26.28
CA SER A 513 29.20 4.41 -26.25
C SER A 513 30.16 5.21 -27.12
N VAL A 514 31.30 5.58 -26.56
CA VAL A 514 32.27 6.50 -27.19
C VAL A 514 33.67 5.91 -27.09
N ALA A 515 34.32 5.73 -28.24
CA ALA A 515 35.74 5.42 -28.31
C ALA A 515 36.53 6.73 -28.44
N VAL A 516 37.60 6.90 -27.65
CA VAL A 516 38.46 8.08 -27.67
C VAL A 516 39.91 7.64 -27.87
N ASP A 517 40.68 8.32 -28.71
CA ASP A 517 42.12 8.05 -28.83
C ASP A 517 42.94 8.77 -27.75
N ALA A 518 44.23 8.46 -27.67
CA ALA A 518 45.14 9.10 -26.70
C ALA A 518 45.25 10.63 -26.85
N SER A 519 44.83 11.21 -27.98
CA SER A 519 44.83 12.65 -28.21
C SER A 519 43.54 13.35 -27.76
N GLY A 520 42.55 12.59 -27.28
CA GLY A 520 41.25 13.12 -26.90
C GLY A 520 40.28 13.32 -28.06
N LYS A 521 40.53 12.66 -29.18
CA LYS A 521 39.64 12.70 -30.33
C LYS A 521 38.72 11.48 -30.31
N VAL A 522 37.44 11.72 -30.54
CA VAL A 522 36.45 10.63 -30.69
C VAL A 522 36.78 9.83 -31.95
N VAL A 523 36.97 8.53 -31.78
CA VAL A 523 37.29 7.57 -32.84
C VAL A 523 36.00 6.92 -33.33
N GLY A 524 35.72 7.05 -34.62
CA GLY A 524 34.49 6.53 -35.21
C GLY A 524 33.22 7.29 -34.77
N LYS A 525 32.06 6.75 -35.11
CA LYS A 525 30.76 7.32 -34.72
C LYS A 525 30.34 6.75 -33.37
N PRO A 526 29.97 7.59 -32.37
CA PRO A 526 29.37 7.11 -31.12
C PRO A 526 28.15 6.23 -31.38
N GLU A 527 28.03 5.14 -30.64
CA GLU A 527 26.83 4.30 -30.67
C GLU A 527 25.82 4.87 -29.68
N ILE A 528 24.72 5.42 -30.20
CA ILE A 528 23.68 6.08 -29.40
C ILE A 528 22.40 5.26 -29.46
N GLN A 529 21.95 4.78 -28.30
CA GLN A 529 20.64 4.16 -28.14
C GLN A 529 19.73 5.10 -27.36
N VAL A 530 18.51 5.30 -27.88
CA VAL A 530 17.47 6.12 -27.26
C VAL A 530 16.23 5.26 -27.18
N ARG A 531 15.69 5.08 -25.97
CA ARG A 531 14.50 4.27 -25.70
C ARG A 531 13.54 5.08 -24.83
N GLY A 532 12.25 5.08 -25.17
CA GLY A 532 11.22 5.78 -24.40
C GLY A 532 11.26 7.31 -24.46
N VAL A 533 12.29 7.91 -25.05
CA VAL A 533 12.38 9.38 -25.17
C VAL A 533 11.51 9.86 -26.33
N VAL A 534 10.57 10.75 -26.03
CA VAL A 534 9.69 11.39 -27.01
C VAL A 534 10.17 12.83 -27.23
N GLY A 535 10.22 13.26 -28.49
CA GLY A 535 10.66 14.60 -28.84
C GLY A 535 10.16 15.02 -30.22
N SER A 536 10.16 16.34 -30.47
CA SER A 536 9.75 16.94 -31.74
C SER A 536 10.76 16.75 -32.88
N MET A 537 11.99 16.33 -32.54
CA MET A 537 13.10 16.17 -33.47
C MET A 537 13.14 14.77 -34.08
N ALA A 538 13.40 14.69 -35.40
CA ALA A 538 13.59 13.42 -36.08
C ALA A 538 14.82 12.67 -35.55
N ARG A 539 14.77 11.34 -35.49
CA ARG A 539 15.84 10.51 -34.90
C ARG A 539 17.22 10.75 -35.52
N THR A 540 17.29 10.91 -36.83
CA THR A 540 18.55 11.18 -37.55
C THR A 540 19.16 12.53 -37.18
N GLN A 541 18.34 13.53 -36.90
CA GLN A 541 18.79 14.85 -36.45
C GLN A 541 19.23 14.79 -34.98
N LEU A 542 18.50 14.09 -34.12
CA LEU A 542 18.87 13.86 -32.73
C LEU A 542 20.24 13.16 -32.62
N ASP A 543 20.46 12.09 -33.37
CA ASP A 543 21.73 11.37 -33.39
C ASP A 543 22.89 12.27 -33.82
N ARG A 544 22.67 13.17 -34.79
CA ARG A 544 23.68 14.15 -35.24
C ARG A 544 24.02 15.15 -34.13
N VAL A 545 23.00 15.75 -33.52
CA VAL A 545 23.20 16.73 -32.44
C VAL A 545 23.91 16.08 -31.25
N LEU A 546 23.48 14.89 -30.81
CA LEU A 546 24.13 14.13 -29.75
C LEU A 546 25.58 13.79 -30.09
N THR A 547 25.85 13.31 -31.31
CA THR A 547 27.22 13.00 -31.76
C THR A 547 28.11 14.24 -31.71
N SER A 548 27.61 15.38 -32.20
CA SER A 548 28.36 16.65 -32.16
C SER A 548 28.57 17.15 -30.74
N THR A 549 27.56 17.06 -29.86
CA THR A 549 27.70 17.43 -28.45
C THR A 549 28.76 16.57 -27.77
N ILE A 550 28.71 15.24 -27.94
CA ILE A 550 29.71 14.31 -27.38
C ILE A 550 31.11 14.68 -27.87
N ALA A 551 31.30 14.81 -29.19
CA ALA A 551 32.62 15.09 -29.76
C ALA A 551 33.20 16.42 -29.27
N ASN A 552 32.37 17.47 -29.19
CA ASN A 552 32.80 18.79 -28.70
C ASN A 552 33.13 18.74 -27.20
N THR A 553 32.26 18.12 -26.39
CA THR A 553 32.50 18.00 -24.94
C THR A 553 33.77 17.19 -24.65
N VAL A 554 34.01 16.09 -25.35
CA VAL A 554 35.25 15.31 -25.21
C VAL A 554 36.45 16.18 -25.55
N ALA A 555 36.47 16.84 -26.71
CA ALA A 555 37.59 17.67 -27.13
C ALA A 555 37.89 18.83 -26.17
N GLU A 556 36.86 19.47 -25.61
CA GLU A 556 37.00 20.59 -24.67
C GLU A 556 37.45 20.15 -23.26
N GLN A 557 37.05 18.96 -22.83
CA GLN A 557 37.25 18.49 -21.45
C GLN A 557 38.43 17.53 -21.32
N TRP A 558 38.91 16.94 -22.42
CA TRP A 558 40.04 16.02 -22.43
C TRP A 558 41.28 16.57 -21.71
N PRO A 559 41.76 17.80 -21.97
CA PRO A 559 42.96 18.32 -21.31
C PRO A 559 42.80 18.53 -19.80
N LYS A 560 41.56 18.55 -19.29
CA LYS A 560 41.26 18.76 -17.86
C LYS A 560 41.10 17.46 -17.10
N HIS A 561 40.87 16.34 -17.80
CA HIS A 561 40.60 15.03 -17.21
C HIS A 561 41.68 14.00 -17.57
N THR A 562 42.68 14.38 -18.37
CA THR A 562 43.84 13.53 -18.69
C THR A 562 45.12 14.21 -18.23
N THR A 563 45.92 13.51 -17.43
CA THR A 563 47.23 13.96 -16.97
C THR A 563 48.34 13.07 -17.53
N GLY A 564 49.44 13.68 -17.98
CA GLY A 564 50.55 12.97 -18.65
C GLY A 564 50.48 13.07 -20.18
N SER A 565 51.45 12.48 -20.86
CA SER A 565 51.54 12.44 -22.32
C SER A 565 52.04 11.07 -22.80
N GLY A 566 51.47 10.56 -23.89
CA GLY A 566 51.85 9.26 -24.45
C GLY A 566 51.18 8.07 -23.77
N SER A 567 51.93 6.97 -23.58
CA SER A 567 51.43 5.69 -23.02
C SER A 567 51.19 5.71 -21.51
N ASP A 568 51.68 6.73 -20.81
CA ASP A 568 51.56 6.89 -19.34
C ASP A 568 50.46 7.89 -18.96
N ALA A 569 49.55 8.20 -19.89
CA ALA A 569 48.44 9.12 -19.66
C ALA A 569 47.41 8.47 -18.72
N GLU A 570 47.14 9.13 -17.60
CA GLU A 570 46.08 8.72 -16.67
C GLU A 570 44.86 9.60 -16.91
N THR A 571 43.72 8.98 -17.24
CA THR A 571 42.47 9.65 -17.55
C THR A 571 41.43 9.39 -16.46
N ASP A 572 40.88 10.47 -15.91
CA ASP A 572 39.67 10.43 -15.08
C ASP A 572 38.43 10.20 -15.96
N TRP A 573 38.19 8.93 -16.28
CA TRP A 573 37.03 8.50 -17.05
C TRP A 573 35.70 8.83 -16.36
N THR A 574 35.67 8.77 -15.03
CA THR A 574 34.43 9.02 -14.27
C THR A 574 34.04 10.49 -14.39
N GLY A 575 35.00 11.40 -14.21
CA GLY A 575 34.79 12.84 -14.40
C GLY A 575 34.42 13.19 -15.84
N LEU A 576 35.13 12.62 -16.82
CA LEU A 576 34.86 12.86 -18.24
C LEU A 576 33.45 12.38 -18.64
N GLN A 577 33.06 11.16 -18.25
CA GLN A 577 31.73 10.60 -18.52
C GLN A 577 30.64 11.47 -17.88
N ALA A 578 30.80 11.88 -16.62
CA ALA A 578 29.84 12.74 -15.92
C ALA A 578 29.64 14.11 -16.62
N VAL A 579 30.70 14.68 -17.19
CA VAL A 579 30.60 15.94 -17.95
C VAL A 579 29.89 15.74 -19.28
N ILE A 580 30.17 14.64 -19.99
CA ILE A 580 29.46 14.29 -21.24
C ILE A 580 27.97 14.07 -20.95
N GLU A 581 27.63 13.30 -19.92
CA GLU A 581 26.26 13.05 -19.48
C GLU A 581 25.53 14.37 -19.20
N ARG A 582 26.15 15.28 -18.45
CA ARG A 582 25.60 16.59 -18.12
C ARG A 582 25.33 17.46 -19.36
N ASP A 583 26.25 17.48 -20.31
CA ASP A 583 26.12 18.29 -21.53
C ASP A 583 25.06 17.71 -22.49
N ILE A 584 24.99 16.38 -22.60
CA ILE A 584 23.88 15.68 -23.28
C ILE A 584 22.56 16.04 -22.62
N GLN A 585 22.45 15.92 -21.28
CA GLN A 585 21.21 16.19 -20.57
C GLN A 585 20.78 17.65 -20.72
N ARG A 586 21.72 18.61 -20.69
CA ARG A 586 21.46 20.03 -20.97
C ARG A 586 20.92 20.25 -22.39
N MET A 587 21.52 19.58 -23.37
CA MET A 587 21.07 19.64 -24.75
C MET A 587 19.65 19.07 -24.90
N LEU A 588 19.40 17.88 -24.34
CA LEU A 588 18.08 17.24 -24.40
C LEU A 588 17.00 18.09 -23.72
N ARG A 589 17.29 18.69 -22.55
CA ARG A 589 16.36 19.61 -21.89
C ARG A 589 16.06 20.84 -22.75
N ARG A 590 17.06 21.36 -23.48
CA ARG A 590 16.91 22.54 -24.36
C ARG A 590 16.11 22.21 -25.63
N GLU A 591 16.46 21.12 -26.30
CA GLU A 591 15.92 20.79 -27.63
C GLU A 591 14.62 19.98 -27.56
N LEU A 592 14.49 19.09 -26.57
CA LEU A 592 13.39 18.14 -26.45
C LEU A 592 12.48 18.37 -25.23
N GLN A 593 12.86 19.27 -24.31
CA GLN A 593 12.11 19.57 -23.08
C GLN A 593 11.84 18.33 -22.20
N CYS A 594 12.74 17.33 -22.25
CA CYS A 594 12.72 16.14 -21.41
C CYS A 594 14.05 15.97 -20.67
N GLU A 595 14.05 15.16 -19.61
CA GLU A 595 15.23 14.85 -18.81
C GLU A 595 15.46 13.33 -18.70
N PRO A 596 15.72 12.62 -19.82
CA PRO A 596 15.94 11.19 -19.77
C PRO A 596 17.18 10.84 -18.95
N LEU A 597 17.22 9.61 -18.43
CA LEU A 597 18.43 9.07 -17.84
C LEU A 597 19.51 8.99 -18.94
N VAL A 598 20.67 9.60 -18.71
CA VAL A 598 21.80 9.56 -19.64
C VAL A 598 22.89 8.65 -19.08
N LEU A 599 23.35 7.69 -19.88
CA LEU A 599 24.42 6.77 -19.51
C LEU A 599 25.52 6.83 -20.57
N VAL A 600 26.74 7.21 -20.20
CA VAL A 600 27.87 7.30 -21.14
C VAL A 600 28.94 6.28 -20.79
N LEU A 601 29.32 5.47 -21.77
CA LEU A 601 30.45 4.56 -21.70
C LEU A 601 31.55 5.08 -22.63
N ALA A 602 32.50 5.81 -22.06
CA ALA A 602 33.69 6.27 -22.76
C ALA A 602 34.88 5.37 -22.44
N HIS A 603 35.65 4.96 -23.45
CA HIS A 603 36.87 4.16 -23.29
C HIS A 603 37.94 4.59 -24.28
N GLN A 604 39.21 4.41 -23.91
CA GLN A 604 40.33 4.62 -24.82
C GLN A 604 40.50 3.41 -25.74
N VAL A 605 40.83 3.70 -26.99
CA VAL A 605 41.25 2.68 -27.96
C VAL A 605 42.68 2.97 -28.36
N ASP A 606 43.57 2.01 -28.11
CA ASP A 606 44.95 2.07 -28.60
C ASP A 606 44.97 1.73 -30.08
N GLY A 607 45.69 2.54 -30.87
CA GLY A 607 45.59 2.55 -32.32
C GLY A 607 45.77 1.18 -32.98
N VAL A 608 44.67 0.58 -33.40
CA VAL A 608 44.68 -0.44 -34.45
C VAL A 608 44.56 0.30 -35.78
N SER A 609 45.69 0.53 -36.42
CA SER A 609 45.75 0.86 -37.84
C SER A 609 45.23 -0.33 -38.64
N VAL A 610 43.98 -0.26 -39.09
CA VAL A 610 43.47 -1.18 -40.11
C VAL A 610 44.01 -0.68 -41.46
N GLU A 611 45.06 -1.32 -41.97
CA GLU A 611 45.45 -1.18 -43.36
C GLU A 611 44.35 -1.80 -44.23
N VAL A 612 43.68 -0.96 -45.02
CA VAL A 612 42.79 -1.42 -46.08
C VAL A 612 43.68 -1.74 -47.27
N GLU A 613 43.97 -3.03 -47.49
CA GLU A 613 44.48 -3.50 -48.78
C GLU A 613 43.39 -3.31 -49.84
N VAL A 614 43.57 -2.28 -50.68
CA VAL A 614 42.84 -2.14 -51.93
C VAL A 614 43.55 -3.02 -52.96
N SER A 615 43.08 -4.26 -53.14
CA SER A 615 43.47 -5.07 -54.28
C SER A 615 42.73 -4.56 -55.53
N ASN A 616 43.40 -3.71 -56.30
CA ASN A 616 43.07 -3.45 -57.69
C ASN A 616 43.52 -4.66 -58.52
N ASP A 617 42.57 -5.47 -58.99
CA ASP A 617 42.80 -6.32 -60.16
C ASP A 617 41.72 -6.02 -61.20
N SER A 618 42.16 -5.32 -62.24
CA SER A 618 41.45 -5.11 -63.49
C SER A 618 41.91 -6.16 -64.49
N ASN A 619 41.01 -7.06 -64.92
CA ASN A 619 40.82 -7.39 -66.34
C ASN A 619 39.71 -8.42 -66.58
N GLY A 620 38.89 -8.16 -67.61
CA GLY A 620 38.40 -9.25 -68.46
C GLY A 620 36.90 -9.54 -68.50
N ASN A 621 36.11 -8.59 -69.03
CA ASN A 621 35.18 -8.77 -70.17
C ASN A 621 34.26 -10.03 -70.23
N GLY A 622 32.93 -9.83 -70.25
CA GLY A 622 32.00 -10.92 -70.59
C GLY A 622 30.50 -10.63 -70.42
N ASN A 623 29.93 -9.99 -71.43
CA ASN A 623 28.51 -9.67 -71.68
C ASN A 623 27.52 -10.86 -71.49
N GLY A 624 26.30 -10.63 -70.99
CA GLY A 624 25.25 -11.67 -71.00
C GLY A 624 23.93 -11.36 -70.28
N ASN A 625 23.01 -10.74 -71.02
CA ASN A 625 21.62 -10.39 -70.70
C ASN A 625 20.72 -11.55 -70.19
N GLY A 626 19.73 -11.29 -69.32
CA GLY A 626 18.67 -12.28 -69.05
C GLY A 626 17.67 -11.98 -67.93
N ASN A 627 16.53 -11.37 -68.31
CA ASN A 627 15.27 -11.18 -67.58
C ASN A 627 14.85 -12.23 -66.53
N GLY A 628 14.34 -11.74 -65.39
CA GLY A 628 12.90 -11.84 -65.09
C GLY A 628 12.37 -13.02 -64.26
N LYS A 629 11.71 -12.62 -63.15
CA LYS A 629 10.49 -13.19 -62.55
C LYS A 629 10.56 -14.38 -61.56
N THR A 630 10.16 -14.02 -60.33
CA THR A 630 9.14 -14.66 -59.46
C THR A 630 9.27 -16.13 -59.07
N GLY A 631 9.25 -16.38 -57.76
CA GLY A 631 8.88 -17.67 -57.20
C GLY A 631 9.36 -17.86 -55.76
N VAL A 632 8.60 -17.34 -54.80
CA VAL A 632 8.71 -17.72 -53.39
C VAL A 632 7.77 -18.91 -53.20
N GLU A 633 8.32 -20.08 -52.87
CA GLU A 633 7.74 -21.00 -51.88
C GLU A 633 8.63 -22.21 -51.57
N SER A 634 8.50 -22.65 -50.32
CA SER A 634 8.74 -23.99 -49.78
C SER A 634 10.08 -24.28 -49.07
N SER A 635 9.92 -24.41 -47.74
CA SER A 635 10.25 -25.60 -46.90
C SER A 635 11.69 -25.99 -46.59
N ALA A 636 11.95 -26.07 -45.28
CA ALA A 636 12.56 -27.18 -44.49
C ALA A 636 13.45 -26.57 -43.38
N GLU A 637 12.98 -26.50 -42.14
CA GLU A 637 13.18 -27.52 -41.10
C GLU A 637 14.63 -28.03 -41.01
N ASN A 638 15.33 -27.64 -39.94
CA ASN A 638 16.51 -28.33 -39.47
C ASN A 638 16.42 -28.56 -37.95
N ALA A 639 16.67 -29.80 -37.59
CA ALA A 639 16.42 -30.44 -36.31
C ALA A 639 17.48 -30.13 -35.24
N ILE A 640 17.08 -30.18 -33.97
CA ILE A 640 17.97 -30.37 -32.82
C ILE A 640 17.40 -31.54 -31.99
N SER A 641 18.18 -32.62 -31.91
CA SER A 641 17.93 -33.80 -31.07
C SER A 641 18.23 -33.55 -29.58
N PRO A 642 17.52 -34.18 -28.63
CA PRO A 642 17.92 -34.26 -27.23
C PRO A 642 18.65 -35.59 -26.92
N MET A 643 19.66 -35.51 -26.05
CA MET A 643 20.37 -36.65 -25.48
C MET A 643 19.48 -37.46 -24.55
N ASN A 644 19.56 -38.78 -24.67
CA ASN A 644 18.79 -39.75 -23.92
C ASN A 644 19.65 -40.53 -22.92
N ASP A 645 18.93 -40.98 -21.90
CA ASP A 645 19.28 -41.68 -20.68
C ASP A 645 19.85 -43.11 -20.89
N LYS A 646 20.67 -43.60 -19.96
CA LYS A 646 20.98 -45.03 -19.82
C LYS A 646 21.13 -45.44 -18.35
N SER A 647 20.23 -46.33 -17.95
CA SER A 647 20.15 -47.10 -16.71
C SER A 647 21.25 -48.16 -16.53
N SER A 648 21.64 -48.47 -15.28
CA SER A 648 21.34 -49.75 -14.57
C SER A 648 22.37 -50.11 -13.48
N GLY A 649 21.89 -50.61 -12.33
CA GLY A 649 22.73 -51.26 -11.30
C GLY A 649 22.02 -51.47 -9.95
N LYS A 650 21.60 -52.71 -9.66
CA LYS A 650 20.89 -53.17 -8.44
C LYS A 650 21.80 -53.30 -7.21
N SER A 651 21.28 -53.05 -6.00
CA SER A 651 21.39 -53.95 -4.82
C SER A 651 20.54 -53.45 -3.63
N LYS A 652 20.01 -54.38 -2.83
CA LYS A 652 19.13 -54.19 -1.64
C LYS A 652 19.78 -54.92 -0.42
N PRO A 653 19.27 -54.82 0.83
CA PRO A 653 20.05 -54.40 2.01
C PRO A 653 20.10 -55.45 3.15
N PRO A 654 20.59 -55.07 4.34
CA PRO A 654 19.93 -55.42 5.60
C PRO A 654 19.75 -54.14 6.48
N GLY A 655 18.78 -53.96 7.38
CA GLY A 655 17.96 -54.86 8.17
C GLY A 655 18.20 -54.59 9.65
N ARG A 656 17.31 -53.87 10.36
CA ARG A 656 17.05 -54.10 11.80
C ARG A 656 15.78 -53.42 12.34
N ARG A 657 14.98 -54.29 12.97
CA ARG A 657 13.76 -54.12 13.80
C ARG A 657 13.99 -53.36 15.10
N ARG A 658 12.92 -52.69 15.58
CA ARG A 658 12.24 -52.79 16.92
C ARG A 658 11.33 -51.55 17.08
N THR A 659 10.13 -51.51 17.66
CA THR A 659 9.16 -52.44 18.27
C THR A 659 7.85 -51.65 18.49
N ARG A 660 6.71 -52.35 18.46
CA ARG A 660 5.37 -51.86 18.81
C ARG A 660 5.27 -51.42 20.28
N SER A 661 4.39 -50.47 20.57
CA SER A 661 3.46 -50.59 21.70
C SER A 661 2.11 -49.94 21.36
N THR A 662 1.04 -50.61 21.75
CA THR A 662 -0.38 -50.23 21.65
C THR A 662 -0.93 -50.21 23.07
N ALA A 663 -1.78 -49.25 23.47
CA ALA A 663 -3.04 -49.51 24.20
C ALA A 663 -3.76 -48.23 24.71
N ARG A 664 -5.10 -48.25 24.55
CA ARG A 664 -6.22 -47.77 25.40
C ARG A 664 -6.27 -46.30 25.84
N ALA A 665 -7.32 -45.52 25.53
CA ALA A 665 -8.75 -45.64 25.90
C ALA A 665 -9.05 -45.35 27.39
N ALA A 666 -9.69 -44.21 27.65
CA ALA A 666 -10.68 -44.00 28.72
C ALA A 666 -11.52 -42.75 28.41
N SER A 667 -12.84 -42.98 28.33
CA SER A 667 -14.01 -42.11 28.63
C SER A 667 -13.85 -40.61 28.73
#